data_AF-A0AAD9J0Z2-F1
#
_entry.id   AF-A0AAD9J0Z2-F1
#
_cell.length_a   1.000
_cell.length_b   1.000
_cell.length_c   1.000
_cell.angle_alpha   90.00
_cell.angle_beta   90.00
_cell.angle_gamma   90.00
#
_symmetry.space_group_name_H-M   'P 1'
#
loop_
_entity.id
_entity.type
_entity.pdbx_description
1 polymer ?
#
loop_
_entity_poly.entity_id
_entity_poly.type
_entity_poly.pdbx_seq_one_letter_code
_entity_poly.pdbx_strand_id
1 'polypeptide(L)'
;MTHSVMGSEDVLDFHLKCSEIQNEILSQRDPQLKRDYIKKYIEALNDTDGILVPEFENDDEWFNVDQPLSFRGSLRDKILVLDFFTYCCINCMHVLPDLEALESLHKDTDGLVIVGVHSAKFDNEKLSANIISAVLRYNILHPVVNDAKARLWHALGIRCWPTLVIVNPYGRAIFVLAGEGNRDTLKTFVTEAIHYYEKKSKVSHDPVPLKLMKDSIQGTVLQFPGKICCSANGKKLAIADTGYHRIIITDHNGIVQVCFGGKDPGFSDGCCSVARFKSPQGVCFRNNNEIYVADTENHAIRKIDLEQYKVTTVAGTGCQGTDMEGGQMGTAQAISSPWDVAVDKDNPNLLFIAMAGTHQIWVLFLADSQWIKDSFYKKGTCMRFAGSGREENRNNNYPQSAGFAQPSGIAIGKTSSEMEYSTLFVADSESSTIRAVSLKDGSVKSVVGGDIDPLNLFAFGDVDGKATKAKLQHPLGVAVVPQQGVLFVADSYNHKVKMVNPVTRSCVTIIGSGQPGHNSGLDGDILNEPGGLAVHPSGDNIYIADTNNHCIKQLNMYIMEFSELPVIFPGENKVDVTDNTKSDNQMVCPQKLVLDPVTVRPGERLNVQLDISLVDGCYFNKEAPNKWALYTEDAALRQAISMKNSGEIESLASSKLCTIHVPQYNKSCAVELVTECSIFLCDGSDSCVVKSLVFVQPLDVLITEEKSAREEVVKLVCSLSAKSN
;
A
#
# COMPACT_ATOMS: atom_id res chain seq x y z
N MET A 1 7.82 -51.22 -8.38
CA MET A 1 6.94 -51.50 -7.23
C MET A 1 5.93 -50.37 -7.18
N THR A 2 4.66 -50.73 -7.28
CA THR A 2 3.51 -49.81 -7.30
C THR A 2 3.41 -49.10 -5.95
N HIS A 3 3.77 -47.81 -5.89
CA HIS A 3 3.46 -46.97 -4.74
C HIS A 3 1.94 -46.84 -4.66
N SER A 4 1.35 -47.35 -3.57
CA SER A 4 -0.04 -47.09 -3.24
C SER A 4 -0.22 -45.59 -3.09
N VAL A 5 -1.09 -45.01 -3.91
CA VAL A 5 -1.64 -43.67 -3.66
C VAL A 5 -2.28 -43.72 -2.27
N MET A 6 -1.75 -42.97 -1.31
CA MET A 6 -2.35 -42.85 0.02
C MET A 6 -3.76 -42.26 -0.11
N GLY A 7 -4.67 -42.68 0.75
CA GLY A 7 -6.07 -42.27 0.68
C GLY A 7 -6.27 -40.81 1.09
N SER A 8 -7.36 -40.19 0.64
CA SER A 8 -7.75 -38.85 1.09
C SER A 8 -7.97 -38.74 2.60
N GLU A 9 -8.22 -39.86 3.29
CA GLU A 9 -8.35 -39.94 4.75
C GLU A 9 -7.03 -39.68 5.47
N ASP A 10 -5.91 -40.25 5.00
CA ASP A 10 -4.59 -40.06 5.61
C ASP A 10 -4.15 -38.58 5.59
N VAL A 11 -4.49 -37.87 4.51
CA VAL A 11 -4.20 -36.44 4.36
C VAL A 11 -5.04 -35.62 5.35
N LEU A 12 -6.33 -35.93 5.47
CA LEU A 12 -7.22 -35.22 6.39
C LEU A 12 -6.78 -35.40 7.84
N ASP A 13 -6.45 -36.62 8.25
CA ASP A 13 -5.99 -36.92 9.61
C ASP A 13 -4.69 -36.18 9.95
N PHE A 14 -3.78 -36.04 8.99
CA PHE A 14 -2.57 -35.25 9.15
C PHE A 14 -2.86 -33.76 9.38
N HIS A 15 -3.77 -33.17 8.60
CA HIS A 15 -4.19 -31.77 8.79
C HIS A 15 -4.86 -31.54 10.15
N LEU A 16 -5.72 -32.46 10.58
CA LEU A 16 -6.37 -32.41 11.90
C LEU A 16 -5.32 -32.44 13.02
N LYS A 17 -4.36 -33.36 12.93
CA LYS A 17 -3.25 -33.44 13.90
C LYS A 17 -2.41 -32.17 13.93
N CYS A 18 -2.10 -31.58 12.77
CA CYS A 18 -1.39 -30.30 12.72
C CYS A 18 -2.18 -29.17 13.38
N SER A 19 -3.49 -29.12 13.18
CA SER A 19 -4.38 -28.13 13.82
C SER A 19 -4.42 -28.29 15.33
N GLU A 20 -4.48 -29.52 15.85
CA GLU A 20 -4.41 -29.80 17.30
C GLU A 20 -3.09 -29.30 17.89
N ILE A 21 -1.96 -29.61 17.24
CA ILE A 21 -0.62 -29.16 17.64
C ILE A 21 -0.52 -27.64 17.61
N GLN A 22 -1.03 -27.00 16.54
CA GLN A 22 -1.04 -25.54 16.42
C GLN A 22 -1.83 -24.89 17.57
N ASN A 23 -3.00 -25.44 17.92
CA ASN A 23 -3.80 -24.98 19.06
C ASN A 23 -3.05 -25.13 20.40
N GLU A 24 -2.33 -26.25 20.58
CA GLU A 24 -1.50 -26.46 21.76
C GLU A 24 -0.35 -25.43 21.83
N ILE A 25 0.33 -25.15 20.72
CA ILE A 25 1.39 -24.12 20.64
C ILE A 25 0.82 -22.73 20.96
N LEU A 26 -0.34 -22.39 20.39
CA LEU A 26 -1.01 -21.11 20.62
C LEU A 26 -1.48 -20.94 22.07
N SER A 27 -1.84 -22.04 22.75
CA SER A 27 -2.27 -22.02 24.15
C SER A 27 -1.15 -21.66 25.13
N GLN A 28 0.11 -21.92 24.77
CA GLN A 28 1.26 -21.56 25.58
C GLN A 28 1.48 -20.04 25.53
N ARG A 29 1.70 -19.40 26.67
CA ARG A 29 2.00 -17.95 26.71
C ARG A 29 3.49 -17.64 26.81
N ASP A 30 4.27 -18.56 27.37
CA ASP A 30 5.71 -18.43 27.53
C ASP A 30 6.42 -18.82 26.22
N PRO A 31 7.20 -17.92 25.60
CA PRO A 31 7.97 -18.22 24.39
C PRO A 31 8.93 -19.41 24.53
N GLN A 32 9.51 -19.62 25.72
CA GLN A 32 10.43 -20.73 25.94
C GLN A 32 9.69 -22.06 25.97
N LEU A 33 8.53 -22.12 26.64
CA LEU A 33 7.70 -23.33 26.66
C LEU A 33 7.17 -23.67 25.27
N LYS A 34 6.79 -22.67 24.45
CA LYS A 34 6.44 -22.88 23.04
C LYS A 34 7.57 -23.55 22.27
N ARG A 35 8.78 -22.98 22.38
CA ARG A 35 9.97 -23.50 21.71
C ARG A 35 10.30 -24.93 22.15
N ASP A 36 10.26 -25.21 23.46
CA ASP A 36 10.55 -26.54 24.00
C ASP A 36 9.50 -27.57 23.55
N TYR A 37 8.23 -27.18 23.46
CA TYR A 37 7.17 -28.02 22.95
C TYR A 37 7.39 -28.35 21.46
N ILE A 38 7.64 -27.34 20.62
CA ILE A 38 7.95 -27.51 19.19
C ILE A 38 9.15 -28.43 19.01
N LYS A 39 10.21 -28.22 19.78
CA LYS A 39 11.43 -29.03 19.73
C LYS A 39 11.14 -30.49 20.08
N LYS A 40 10.39 -30.75 21.16
CA LYS A 40 9.98 -32.12 21.54
C LYS A 40 9.16 -32.80 20.45
N TYR A 41 8.26 -32.04 19.81
CA TYR A 41 7.49 -32.55 18.68
C TYR A 41 8.41 -32.96 17.52
N ILE A 42 9.34 -32.09 17.12
CA ILE A 42 10.31 -32.38 16.04
C ILE A 42 11.21 -33.57 16.40
N GLU A 43 11.70 -33.65 17.65
CA GLU A 43 12.54 -34.75 18.11
C GLU A 43 11.83 -36.10 18.13
N ALA A 44 10.49 -36.09 18.26
CA ALA A 44 9.65 -37.29 18.21
C ALA A 44 9.32 -37.74 16.77
N LEU A 45 9.59 -36.93 15.74
CA LEU A 45 9.36 -37.30 14.35
C LEU A 45 10.39 -38.33 13.88
N ASN A 46 9.90 -39.40 13.26
CA ASN A 46 10.72 -40.32 12.47
C ASN A 46 10.91 -39.80 11.05
N ASP A 47 11.96 -40.27 10.37
CA ASP A 47 12.28 -39.88 9.00
C ASP A 47 11.16 -40.24 7.98
N THR A 48 10.30 -41.20 8.32
CA THR A 48 9.14 -41.62 7.52
C THR A 48 7.83 -40.93 7.89
N ASP A 49 7.80 -40.13 8.96
CA ASP A 49 6.59 -39.45 9.40
C ASP A 49 6.17 -38.34 8.43
N GLY A 50 4.89 -37.99 8.45
CA GLY A 50 4.33 -36.98 7.55
C GLY A 50 3.93 -37.53 6.17
N ILE A 51 3.49 -36.64 5.29
CA ILE A 51 2.97 -36.98 3.95
C ILE A 51 4.08 -36.78 2.93
N LEU A 52 4.34 -37.79 2.08
CA LEU A 52 5.26 -37.61 0.96
C LEU A 52 4.69 -36.55 0.01
N VAL A 53 5.44 -35.48 -0.22
CA VAL A 53 5.03 -34.42 -1.14
C VAL A 53 5.27 -34.90 -2.58
N PRO A 54 4.26 -34.81 -3.47
CA PRO A 54 4.45 -35.09 -4.89
C PRO A 54 5.51 -34.17 -5.51
N GLU A 55 6.17 -34.65 -6.56
CA GLU A 55 7.09 -33.81 -7.34
C GLU A 55 6.32 -32.71 -8.10
N PHE A 56 6.96 -31.58 -8.35
CA PHE A 56 6.43 -30.55 -9.25
C PHE A 56 6.30 -31.11 -10.68
N GLU A 57 5.33 -30.64 -11.45
CA GLU A 57 5.12 -31.16 -12.80
C GLU A 57 6.11 -30.53 -13.78
N ASN A 58 6.44 -31.28 -14.84
CA ASN A 58 7.40 -30.80 -15.84
C ASN A 58 6.85 -29.64 -16.70
N ASP A 59 5.52 -29.45 -16.74
CA ASP A 59 4.86 -28.36 -17.47
C ASP A 59 4.58 -27.13 -16.60
N ASP A 60 4.94 -27.13 -15.31
CA ASP A 60 4.75 -25.97 -14.45
C ASP A 60 5.77 -24.87 -14.80
N GLU A 61 5.28 -23.63 -14.92
CA GLU A 61 6.12 -22.46 -15.16
C GLU A 61 6.68 -21.92 -13.84
N TRP A 62 7.96 -21.54 -13.85
CA TRP A 62 8.69 -21.08 -12.67
C TRP A 62 9.18 -19.64 -12.82
N PHE A 63 9.18 -18.92 -11.70
CA PHE A 63 9.66 -17.55 -11.58
C PHE A 63 10.68 -17.44 -10.45
N ASN A 64 11.53 -16.40 -10.51
CA ASN A 64 12.63 -16.16 -9.58
C ASN A 64 13.73 -17.25 -9.57
N VAL A 65 13.77 -18.12 -10.58
CA VAL A 65 14.79 -19.18 -10.75
C VAL A 65 15.23 -19.29 -12.21
N ASP A 66 16.47 -19.76 -12.43
CA ASP A 66 17.01 -20.02 -13.77
C ASP A 66 16.44 -21.29 -14.42
N GLN A 67 15.99 -22.23 -13.61
CA GLN A 67 15.47 -23.53 -14.05
C GLN A 67 14.44 -24.08 -13.04
N PRO A 68 13.50 -24.94 -13.47
CA PRO A 68 12.54 -25.58 -12.57
C PRO A 68 13.22 -26.30 -11.40
N LEU A 69 12.64 -26.16 -10.20
CA LEU A 69 13.15 -26.83 -9.00
C LEU A 69 12.49 -28.21 -8.82
N SER A 70 13.18 -29.12 -8.13
CA SER A 70 12.65 -30.46 -7.85
C SER A 70 13.13 -31.00 -6.50
N PHE A 71 12.28 -31.78 -5.83
CA PHE A 71 12.60 -32.42 -4.53
C PHE A 71 13.76 -33.41 -4.66
N ARG A 72 13.90 -34.07 -5.83
CA ARG A 72 15.00 -35.00 -6.10
C ARG A 72 16.29 -34.33 -6.59
N GLY A 73 16.21 -33.07 -7.00
CA GLY A 73 17.32 -32.29 -7.56
C GLY A 73 17.72 -31.14 -6.65
N SER A 74 17.39 -29.91 -7.06
CA SER A 74 17.84 -28.67 -6.42
C SER A 74 17.32 -28.44 -5.00
N LEU A 75 16.22 -29.09 -4.61
CA LEU A 75 15.63 -28.98 -3.27
C LEU A 75 16.00 -30.16 -2.36
N ARG A 76 16.85 -31.07 -2.84
CA ARG A 76 17.22 -32.29 -2.11
C ARG A 76 17.93 -31.93 -0.81
N ASP A 77 17.59 -32.67 0.24
CA ASP A 77 18.20 -32.56 1.57
C ASP A 77 18.05 -31.14 2.16
N LYS A 78 16.97 -30.41 1.86
CA LYS A 78 16.66 -29.08 2.43
C LYS A 78 15.35 -29.06 3.20
N ILE A 79 15.22 -28.14 4.14
CA ILE A 79 13.93 -27.79 4.74
C ILE A 79 13.20 -26.85 3.77
N LEU A 80 11.94 -27.13 3.51
CA LEU A 80 11.13 -26.31 2.60
C LEU A 80 9.92 -25.73 3.33
N VAL A 81 9.54 -24.54 2.92
CA VAL A 81 8.23 -23.96 3.22
C VAL A 81 7.51 -23.77 1.89
N LEU A 82 6.48 -24.58 1.65
CA LEU A 82 5.61 -24.40 0.50
C LEU A 82 4.49 -23.44 0.92
N ASP A 83 4.44 -22.28 0.27
CA ASP A 83 3.39 -21.28 0.49
C ASP A 83 2.31 -21.44 -0.59
N PHE A 84 1.18 -22.06 -0.23
CA PHE A 84 0.02 -22.15 -1.11
C PHE A 84 -0.75 -20.84 -1.07
N PHE A 85 -0.48 -19.99 -2.05
CA PHE A 85 -0.99 -18.62 -2.10
C PHE A 85 -1.62 -18.29 -3.45
N THR A 86 -2.37 -17.18 -3.49
CA THR A 86 -2.88 -16.55 -4.71
C THR A 86 -2.79 -15.04 -4.50
N TYR A 87 -2.45 -14.27 -5.53
CA TYR A 87 -2.09 -12.86 -5.33
C TYR A 87 -3.29 -11.92 -5.18
N CYS A 88 -4.52 -12.37 -5.45
CA CYS A 88 -5.72 -11.59 -5.16
C CYS A 88 -6.01 -11.47 -3.66
N CYS A 89 -5.67 -12.49 -2.88
CA CYS A 89 -6.14 -12.67 -1.51
C CYS A 89 -5.33 -11.83 -0.52
N ILE A 90 -5.99 -10.95 0.23
CA ILE A 90 -5.35 -10.09 1.23
C ILE A 90 -4.68 -10.90 2.36
N ASN A 91 -5.27 -12.03 2.75
CA ASN A 91 -4.67 -12.91 3.76
C ASN A 91 -3.32 -13.49 3.29
N CYS A 92 -3.16 -13.74 1.99
CA CYS A 92 -1.88 -14.17 1.42
C CYS A 92 -0.86 -13.04 1.47
N MET A 93 -1.28 -11.82 1.10
CA MET A 93 -0.40 -10.64 1.13
C MET A 93 0.15 -10.39 2.55
N HIS A 94 -0.67 -10.55 3.59
CA HIS A 94 -0.23 -10.39 4.99
C HIS A 94 0.83 -11.41 5.45
N VAL A 95 0.95 -12.57 4.78
CA VAL A 95 1.96 -13.59 5.09
C VAL A 95 3.30 -13.31 4.41
N LEU A 96 3.34 -12.54 3.31
CA LEU A 96 4.58 -12.24 2.59
C LEU A 96 5.66 -11.58 3.49
N PRO A 97 5.36 -10.60 4.36
CA PRO A 97 6.35 -10.03 5.29
C PRO A 97 6.88 -11.04 6.32
N ASP A 98 6.11 -12.08 6.65
CA ASP A 98 6.55 -13.15 7.54
C ASP A 98 7.53 -14.09 6.82
N LEU A 99 7.27 -14.40 5.56
CA LEU A 99 8.16 -15.19 4.69
C LEU A 99 9.46 -14.44 4.40
N GLU A 100 9.39 -13.14 4.08
CA GLU A 100 10.59 -12.29 3.87
C GLU A 100 11.48 -12.25 5.13
N ALA A 101 10.86 -12.13 6.31
CA ALA A 101 11.59 -12.16 7.58
C ALA A 101 12.23 -13.53 7.85
N LEU A 102 11.61 -14.62 7.40
CA LEU A 102 12.13 -15.97 7.52
C LEU A 102 13.32 -16.20 6.57
N GLU A 103 13.20 -15.77 5.30
CA GLU A 103 14.30 -15.78 4.32
C GLU A 103 15.49 -14.91 4.71
N SER A 104 15.22 -13.82 5.42
CA SER A 104 16.28 -12.96 5.96
C SER A 104 17.03 -13.65 7.10
N LEU A 105 16.37 -14.55 7.82
CA LEU A 105 16.94 -15.29 8.94
C LEU A 105 17.70 -16.54 8.51
N HIS A 106 17.16 -17.28 7.55
CA HIS A 106 17.73 -18.54 7.04
C HIS A 106 17.78 -18.49 5.51
N LYS A 107 18.99 -18.56 4.97
CA LYS A 107 19.24 -18.62 3.52
C LYS A 107 19.11 -20.04 2.99
N ASP A 108 19.09 -20.16 1.67
CA ASP A 108 19.21 -21.44 0.96
C ASP A 108 20.48 -22.20 1.34
N THR A 109 21.58 -21.48 1.58
CA THR A 109 22.83 -22.02 2.11
C THR A 109 22.75 -22.42 3.58
N ASP A 110 21.77 -21.95 4.35
CA ASP A 110 21.50 -22.42 5.72
C ASP A 110 20.55 -23.64 5.74
N GLY A 111 20.08 -24.06 4.55
CA GLY A 111 19.24 -25.23 4.38
C GLY A 111 17.75 -24.96 4.25
N LEU A 112 17.31 -23.70 4.13
CA LEU A 112 15.90 -23.33 3.95
C LEU A 112 15.61 -22.86 2.52
N VAL A 113 14.54 -23.36 1.91
CA VAL A 113 13.97 -22.76 0.69
C VAL A 113 12.48 -22.55 0.86
N ILE A 114 12.03 -21.32 0.63
CA ILE A 114 10.60 -21.01 0.51
C ILE A 114 10.23 -21.15 -0.96
N VAL A 115 9.11 -21.79 -1.25
CA VAL A 115 8.56 -21.90 -2.61
C VAL A 115 7.11 -21.42 -2.57
N GLY A 116 6.83 -20.33 -3.28
CA GLY A 116 5.46 -19.89 -3.51
C GLY A 116 4.78 -20.82 -4.51
N VAL A 117 3.85 -21.65 -4.05
CA VAL A 117 3.02 -22.51 -4.88
C VAL A 117 1.76 -21.74 -5.25
N HIS A 118 1.86 -20.93 -6.31
CA HIS A 118 0.76 -20.09 -6.75
C HIS A 118 -0.39 -20.94 -7.27
N SER A 119 -1.48 -21.00 -6.50
CA SER A 119 -2.67 -21.80 -6.76
C SER A 119 -3.85 -20.87 -6.98
N ALA A 120 -4.09 -20.51 -8.24
CA ALA A 120 -5.01 -19.45 -8.65
C ALA A 120 -6.46 -19.66 -8.15
N LYS A 121 -7.08 -18.60 -7.62
CA LYS A 121 -8.52 -18.55 -7.35
C LYS A 121 -9.32 -18.15 -8.60
N PHE A 122 -8.87 -17.12 -9.30
CA PHE A 122 -9.50 -16.56 -10.49
C PHE A 122 -8.81 -17.03 -11.78
N ASP A 123 -9.54 -17.01 -12.90
CA ASP A 123 -8.98 -17.44 -14.19
C ASP A 123 -7.84 -16.53 -14.68
N ASN A 124 -7.92 -15.23 -14.41
CA ASN A 124 -6.88 -14.26 -14.74
C ASN A 124 -5.52 -14.58 -14.09
N GLU A 125 -5.54 -15.10 -12.86
CA GLU A 125 -4.32 -15.37 -12.09
C GLU A 125 -3.56 -16.58 -12.62
N LYS A 126 -4.17 -17.42 -13.47
CA LYS A 126 -3.50 -18.56 -14.11
C LYS A 126 -2.47 -18.13 -15.17
N LEU A 127 -2.56 -16.89 -15.65
CA LEU A 127 -1.69 -16.36 -16.69
C LEU A 127 -0.35 -15.94 -16.09
N SER A 128 0.73 -16.53 -16.58
CA SER A 128 2.09 -16.30 -16.06
C SER A 128 2.56 -14.85 -16.12
N ALA A 129 2.15 -14.08 -17.14
CA ALA A 129 2.44 -12.65 -17.21
C ALA A 129 1.87 -11.87 -16.00
N ASN A 130 0.68 -12.22 -15.53
CA ASN A 130 0.03 -11.55 -14.41
C ASN A 130 0.66 -11.96 -13.07
N ILE A 131 1.05 -13.24 -12.93
CA ILE A 131 1.81 -13.70 -11.76
C ILE A 131 3.15 -12.98 -11.68
N ILE A 132 3.85 -12.80 -12.80
CA ILE A 132 5.10 -12.02 -12.85
C ILE A 132 4.83 -10.59 -12.37
N SER A 133 3.79 -9.91 -12.88
CA SER A 133 3.43 -8.58 -12.38
C SER A 133 3.15 -8.57 -10.88
N ALA A 134 2.48 -9.57 -10.33
CA ALA A 134 2.23 -9.70 -8.90
C ALA A 134 3.51 -9.94 -8.08
N VAL A 135 4.39 -10.83 -8.53
CA VAL A 135 5.72 -11.09 -7.93
C VAL A 135 6.50 -9.78 -7.80
N LEU A 136 6.48 -8.95 -8.85
CA LEU A 136 7.15 -7.65 -8.86
C LEU A 136 6.45 -6.64 -7.95
N ARG A 137 5.12 -6.57 -8.00
CA ARG A 137 4.30 -5.62 -7.24
C ARG A 137 4.41 -5.83 -5.73
N TYR A 138 4.46 -7.09 -5.29
CA TYR A 138 4.58 -7.48 -3.89
C TYR A 138 6.02 -7.78 -3.46
N ASN A 139 7.00 -7.55 -4.34
CA ASN A 139 8.43 -7.76 -4.08
C ASN A 139 8.75 -9.17 -3.54
N ILE A 140 8.15 -10.20 -4.14
CA ILE A 140 8.39 -11.60 -3.80
C ILE A 140 9.78 -12.02 -4.32
N LEU A 141 10.66 -12.47 -3.43
CA LEU A 141 12.06 -12.80 -3.75
C LEU A 141 12.35 -14.30 -3.80
N HIS A 142 11.50 -15.14 -3.20
CA HIS A 142 11.62 -16.59 -3.32
C HIS A 142 11.20 -17.12 -4.69
N PRO A 143 11.62 -18.36 -5.04
CA PRO A 143 11.05 -19.14 -6.13
C PRO A 143 9.52 -19.19 -6.06
N VAL A 144 8.88 -19.02 -7.21
CA VAL A 144 7.42 -19.17 -7.36
C VAL A 144 7.15 -20.13 -8.51
N VAL A 145 6.21 -21.05 -8.32
CA VAL A 145 5.72 -21.98 -9.34
C VAL A 145 4.24 -21.70 -9.61
N ASN A 146 3.86 -21.68 -10.89
CA ASN A 146 2.46 -21.55 -11.31
C ASN A 146 1.76 -22.91 -11.32
N ASP A 147 1.16 -23.32 -10.19
CA ASP A 147 0.28 -24.49 -10.11
C ASP A 147 -1.13 -24.15 -10.63
N ALA A 148 -1.22 -23.76 -11.90
CA ALA A 148 -2.47 -23.27 -12.52
C ALA A 148 -3.63 -24.29 -12.49
N LYS A 149 -3.29 -25.58 -12.35
CA LYS A 149 -4.24 -26.70 -12.26
C LYS A 149 -4.50 -27.15 -10.81
N ALA A 150 -3.92 -26.46 -9.83
CA ALA A 150 -4.02 -26.74 -8.40
C ALA A 150 -3.70 -28.21 -8.05
N ARG A 151 -2.78 -28.86 -8.77
CA ARG A 151 -2.49 -30.29 -8.58
C ARG A 151 -1.85 -30.57 -7.23
N LEU A 152 -0.86 -29.77 -6.85
CA LEU A 152 -0.17 -29.95 -5.58
C LEU A 152 -1.09 -29.55 -4.43
N TRP A 153 -1.88 -28.50 -4.63
CA TRP A 153 -2.98 -28.09 -3.75
C TRP A 153 -3.94 -29.25 -3.46
N HIS A 154 -4.44 -29.92 -4.51
CA HIS A 154 -5.36 -31.05 -4.36
C HIS A 154 -4.69 -32.28 -3.75
N ALA A 155 -3.45 -32.59 -4.14
CA ALA A 155 -2.72 -33.75 -3.64
C ALA A 155 -2.40 -33.66 -2.14
N LEU A 156 -2.14 -32.44 -1.63
CA LEU A 156 -1.91 -32.19 -0.21
C LEU A 156 -3.19 -31.82 0.56
N GLY A 157 -4.35 -31.86 -0.10
CA GLY A 157 -5.65 -31.61 0.54
C GLY A 157 -5.82 -30.20 1.09
N ILE A 158 -5.19 -29.20 0.46
CA ILE A 158 -5.26 -27.79 0.87
C ILE A 158 -6.68 -27.25 0.66
N ARG A 159 -7.14 -26.37 1.55
CA ARG A 159 -8.52 -25.84 1.56
C ARG A 159 -8.62 -24.34 1.88
N CYS A 160 -7.51 -23.68 2.15
CA CYS A 160 -7.47 -22.32 2.66
C CYS A 160 -6.27 -21.58 2.05
N TRP A 161 -6.51 -20.35 1.61
CA TRP A 161 -5.46 -19.42 1.26
C TRP A 161 -5.21 -18.45 2.43
N PRO A 162 -3.94 -18.21 2.81
CA PRO A 162 -2.76 -19.01 2.48
C PRO A 162 -2.71 -20.31 3.30
N THR A 163 -1.92 -21.29 2.87
CA THR A 163 -1.52 -22.43 3.70
C THR A 163 -0.03 -22.68 3.55
N LEU A 164 0.70 -22.70 4.66
CA LEU A 164 2.13 -22.99 4.69
C LEU A 164 2.36 -24.46 5.04
N VAL A 165 3.07 -25.20 4.20
CA VAL A 165 3.45 -26.60 4.44
C VAL A 165 4.96 -26.69 4.65
N ILE A 166 5.37 -27.15 5.82
CA ILE A 166 6.78 -27.35 6.14
C ILE A 166 7.18 -28.77 5.77
N VAL A 167 8.20 -28.89 4.92
CA VAL A 167 8.69 -30.15 4.37
C VAL A 167 10.09 -30.44 4.89
N ASN A 168 10.32 -31.68 5.32
CA ASN A 168 11.63 -32.13 5.80
C ASN A 168 12.59 -32.48 4.64
N PRO A 169 13.87 -32.77 4.92
CA PRO A 169 14.88 -33.08 3.89
C PRO A 169 14.58 -34.34 3.06
N TYR A 170 13.68 -35.19 3.54
CA TYR A 170 13.22 -36.41 2.87
C TYR A 170 12.01 -36.16 1.94
N GLY A 171 11.59 -34.91 1.74
CA GLY A 171 10.46 -34.55 0.90
C GLY A 171 9.10 -34.87 1.54
N ARG A 172 9.02 -34.94 2.88
CA ARG A 172 7.75 -35.20 3.59
C ARG A 172 7.25 -33.95 4.30
N ALA A 173 5.98 -33.62 4.09
CA ALA A 173 5.27 -32.59 4.84
C ALA A 173 5.14 -33.05 6.29
N ILE A 174 5.74 -32.28 7.21
CA ILE A 174 5.79 -32.58 8.64
C ILE A 174 4.94 -31.64 9.47
N PHE A 175 4.55 -30.48 8.93
CA PHE A 175 3.67 -29.55 9.62
C PHE A 175 2.92 -28.64 8.65
N VAL A 176 1.72 -28.20 9.03
CA VAL A 176 0.85 -27.32 8.23
C VAL A 176 0.37 -26.17 9.10
N LEU A 177 0.47 -24.95 8.56
CA LEU A 177 -0.09 -23.73 9.15
C LEU A 177 -1.10 -23.15 8.16
N ALA A 178 -2.39 -23.27 8.48
CA ALA A 178 -3.46 -22.70 7.66
C ALA A 178 -3.75 -21.25 8.10
N GLY A 179 -3.94 -20.36 7.13
CA GLY A 179 -4.26 -18.96 7.33
C GLY A 179 -3.08 -18.09 7.75
N GLU A 180 -3.38 -16.81 7.98
CA GLU A 180 -2.42 -15.77 8.37
C GLU A 180 -2.13 -15.73 9.89
N GLY A 181 -1.20 -14.87 10.31
CA GLY A 181 -0.95 -14.59 11.74
C GLY A 181 -0.10 -15.65 12.46
N ASN A 182 0.60 -16.52 11.71
CA ASN A 182 1.38 -17.63 12.25
C ASN A 182 2.90 -17.37 12.31
N ARG A 183 3.34 -16.11 12.16
CA ARG A 183 4.75 -15.69 12.09
C ARG A 183 5.67 -16.37 13.11
N ASP A 184 5.34 -16.25 14.40
CA ASP A 184 6.20 -16.74 15.49
C ASP A 184 6.31 -18.26 15.49
N THR A 185 5.19 -18.94 15.24
CA THR A 185 5.14 -20.40 15.13
C THR A 185 5.95 -20.89 13.94
N LEU A 186 5.75 -20.29 12.76
CA LEU A 186 6.49 -20.61 11.54
C LEU A 186 8.00 -20.46 11.77
N LYS A 187 8.42 -19.29 12.26
CA LYS A 187 9.82 -18.97 12.50
C LYS A 187 10.46 -19.95 13.49
N THR A 188 9.78 -20.24 14.60
CA THR A 188 10.30 -21.13 15.64
C THR A 188 10.39 -22.56 15.13
N PHE A 189 9.35 -23.05 14.46
CA PHE A 189 9.30 -24.41 13.93
C PHE A 189 10.40 -24.65 12.89
N VAL A 190 10.51 -23.77 11.89
CA VAL A 190 11.52 -23.90 10.82
C VAL A 190 12.93 -23.84 11.40
N THR A 191 13.20 -22.91 12.32
CA THR A 191 14.52 -22.79 12.96
C THR A 191 14.90 -24.05 13.73
N GLU A 192 13.98 -24.61 14.52
CA GLU A 192 14.26 -25.85 15.26
C GLU A 192 14.35 -27.07 14.33
N ALA A 193 13.59 -27.11 13.23
CA ALA A 193 13.69 -28.16 12.22
C ALA A 193 15.06 -28.16 11.54
N ILE A 194 15.55 -26.99 11.11
CA ILE A 194 16.91 -26.84 10.54
C ILE A 194 17.94 -27.35 11.55
N HIS A 195 17.93 -26.86 12.79
CA HIS A 195 18.87 -27.31 13.84
C HIS A 195 18.82 -28.82 14.10
N TYR A 196 17.63 -29.43 14.05
CA TYR A 196 17.46 -30.86 14.27
C TYR A 196 18.07 -31.69 13.14
N TYR A 197 17.77 -31.35 11.88
CA TYR A 197 18.29 -32.10 10.73
C TYR A 197 19.76 -31.79 10.45
N GLU A 198 20.26 -30.61 10.82
CA GLU A 198 21.67 -30.25 10.79
C GLU A 198 22.50 -31.19 11.69
N LYS A 199 22.02 -31.46 12.91
CA LYS A 199 22.65 -32.43 13.83
C LYS A 199 22.69 -33.86 13.29
N LYS A 200 21.77 -34.20 12.37
CA LYS A 200 21.76 -35.48 11.66
C LYS A 200 22.62 -35.47 10.38
N SER A 201 23.24 -34.35 10.04
CA SER A 201 23.95 -34.14 8.77
C SER A 201 23.06 -34.42 7.55
N LYS A 202 21.82 -33.91 7.60
CA LYS A 202 20.78 -34.09 6.57
C LYS A 202 20.34 -32.79 5.91
N VAL A 203 21.12 -31.72 6.08
CA VAL A 203 20.84 -30.42 5.49
C VAL A 203 21.92 -30.11 4.46
N SER A 204 21.50 -29.76 3.24
CA SER A 204 22.39 -29.32 2.18
C SER A 204 22.58 -27.80 2.21
N HIS A 205 23.82 -27.36 2.05
CA HIS A 205 24.22 -25.96 1.96
C HIS A 205 24.44 -25.49 0.51
N ASP A 206 24.14 -26.34 -0.49
CA ASP A 206 24.28 -25.96 -1.89
C ASP A 206 23.27 -24.86 -2.26
N PRO A 207 23.67 -23.82 -3.01
CA PRO A 207 22.76 -22.74 -3.36
C PRO A 207 21.70 -23.18 -4.37
N VAL A 208 20.54 -22.54 -4.31
CA VAL A 208 19.45 -22.68 -5.29
C VAL A 208 19.72 -21.73 -6.47
N PRO A 209 19.42 -22.12 -7.73
CA PRO A 209 19.68 -21.29 -8.91
C PRO A 209 18.67 -20.13 -9.04
N LEU A 210 18.78 -19.13 -8.16
CA LEU A 210 17.91 -17.96 -8.12
C LEU A 210 18.22 -16.98 -9.27
N LYS A 211 17.16 -16.50 -9.92
CA LYS A 211 17.21 -15.41 -10.89
C LYS A 211 15.98 -14.53 -10.75
N LEU A 212 16.13 -13.42 -10.04
CA LEU A 212 15.00 -12.60 -9.62
C LEU A 212 14.41 -11.81 -10.79
N MET A 213 13.09 -11.82 -10.89
CA MET A 213 12.38 -11.08 -11.94
C MET A 213 12.59 -9.56 -11.84
N LYS A 214 12.74 -9.05 -10.61
CA LYS A 214 12.93 -7.61 -10.36
C LYS A 214 14.19 -7.05 -11.00
N ASP A 215 15.22 -7.88 -11.18
CA ASP A 215 16.50 -7.47 -11.75
C ASP A 215 16.40 -7.24 -13.27
N SER A 216 15.29 -7.65 -13.89
CA SER A 216 15.00 -7.47 -15.31
C SER A 216 14.11 -6.25 -15.62
N ILE A 217 13.64 -5.53 -14.61
CA ILE A 217 12.74 -4.37 -14.80
C ILE A 217 13.54 -3.14 -15.27
N GLN A 218 13.05 -2.50 -16.32
CA GLN A 218 13.47 -1.15 -16.70
C GLN A 218 12.65 -0.10 -15.95
N GLY A 219 13.29 0.98 -15.50
CA GLY A 219 12.60 2.06 -14.79
C GLY A 219 11.54 2.72 -15.68
N THR A 220 10.32 2.83 -15.17
CA THR A 220 9.19 3.53 -15.78
C THR A 220 8.90 4.83 -15.05
N VAL A 221 8.05 5.71 -15.60
CA VAL A 221 7.66 6.96 -14.93
C VAL A 221 6.80 6.68 -13.70
N LEU A 222 5.81 5.79 -13.83
CA LEU A 222 5.00 5.24 -12.76
C LEU A 222 5.31 3.75 -12.61
N GLN A 223 5.16 3.19 -11.41
CA GLN A 223 5.29 1.76 -11.18
C GLN A 223 4.05 1.23 -10.46
N PHE A 224 3.27 0.41 -11.16
CA PHE A 224 2.02 -0.17 -10.65
C PHE A 224 1.10 0.86 -9.98
N PRO A 225 0.67 1.94 -10.67
CA PRO A 225 -0.23 2.91 -10.08
C PRO A 225 -1.56 2.23 -9.68
N GLY A 226 -1.89 2.26 -8.39
CA GLY A 226 -3.02 1.51 -7.85
C GLY A 226 -4.34 2.29 -7.88
N LYS A 227 -4.29 3.60 -7.59
CA LYS A 227 -5.47 4.47 -7.49
C LYS A 227 -5.21 5.86 -8.04
N ILE A 228 -6.30 6.51 -8.42
CA ILE A 228 -6.33 7.89 -8.90
C ILE A 228 -7.58 8.59 -8.38
N CYS A 229 -7.49 9.89 -8.10
CA CYS A 229 -8.61 10.74 -7.69
C CYS A 229 -8.52 12.12 -8.33
N CYS A 230 -9.67 12.74 -8.59
CA CYS A 230 -9.77 14.09 -9.14
C CYS A 230 -10.25 15.08 -8.08
N SER A 231 -9.69 16.29 -8.06
CA SER A 231 -10.14 17.37 -7.18
C SER A 231 -11.55 17.82 -7.54
N ALA A 232 -12.29 18.39 -6.57
CA ALA A 232 -13.69 18.78 -6.78
C ALA A 232 -13.90 19.83 -7.91
N ASN A 233 -12.85 20.61 -8.23
CA ASN A 233 -12.86 21.58 -9.32
C ASN A 233 -12.30 21.03 -10.64
N GLY A 234 -11.87 19.77 -10.69
CA GLY A 234 -11.35 19.12 -11.89
C GLY A 234 -9.91 19.47 -12.25
N LYS A 235 -9.27 20.39 -11.53
CA LYS A 235 -7.96 20.95 -11.94
C LYS A 235 -6.76 20.09 -11.60
N LYS A 236 -6.86 19.24 -10.58
CA LYS A 236 -5.76 18.41 -10.06
C LYS A 236 -6.16 16.94 -10.05
N LEU A 237 -5.17 16.08 -10.28
CA LEU A 237 -5.27 14.65 -10.05
C LEU A 237 -4.29 14.26 -8.95
N ALA A 238 -4.69 13.31 -8.10
CA ALA A 238 -3.81 12.63 -7.16
C ALA A 238 -3.67 11.18 -7.62
N ILE A 239 -2.45 10.71 -7.79
CA ILE A 239 -2.12 9.36 -8.24
C ILE A 239 -1.34 8.67 -7.13
N ALA A 240 -1.81 7.50 -6.72
CA ALA A 240 -1.05 6.60 -5.86
C ALA A 240 -0.15 5.73 -6.74
N ASP A 241 1.12 6.09 -6.79
CA ASP A 241 2.16 5.39 -7.53
C ASP A 241 2.72 4.26 -6.65
N THR A 242 1.90 3.22 -6.49
CA THR A 242 2.00 2.22 -5.41
C THR A 242 3.36 1.51 -5.38
N GLY A 243 3.84 1.06 -6.55
CA GLY A 243 5.11 0.34 -6.68
C GLY A 243 6.34 1.21 -6.44
N TYR A 244 6.21 2.53 -6.58
CA TYR A 244 7.23 3.50 -6.14
C TYR A 244 6.90 4.15 -4.80
N HIS A 245 5.97 3.61 -4.03
CA HIS A 245 5.70 4.00 -2.63
C HIS A 245 5.53 5.53 -2.42
N ARG A 246 4.86 6.19 -3.38
CA ARG A 246 4.72 7.66 -3.39
C ARG A 246 3.36 8.12 -3.91
N ILE A 247 3.02 9.37 -3.61
CA ILE A 247 1.82 10.05 -4.11
C ILE A 247 2.22 11.20 -5.02
N ILE A 248 1.68 11.22 -6.23
CA ILE A 248 1.95 12.25 -7.24
C ILE A 248 0.72 13.11 -7.41
N ILE A 249 0.91 14.43 -7.37
CA ILE A 249 -0.13 15.41 -7.69
C ILE A 249 0.18 16.02 -9.04
N THR A 250 -0.74 15.90 -9.99
CA THR A 250 -0.63 16.50 -11.33
C THR A 250 -1.72 17.52 -11.55
N ASP A 251 -1.57 18.35 -12.59
CA ASP A 251 -2.73 18.99 -13.20
C ASP A 251 -3.54 17.98 -14.05
N HIS A 252 -4.67 18.43 -14.60
CA HIS A 252 -5.53 17.62 -15.48
C HIS A 252 -4.88 17.20 -16.81
N ASN A 253 -3.74 17.80 -17.19
CA ASN A 253 -2.96 17.42 -18.38
C ASN A 253 -1.82 16.45 -18.04
N GLY A 254 -1.68 16.07 -16.77
CA GLY A 254 -0.67 15.12 -16.29
C GLY A 254 0.69 15.77 -15.98
N ILE A 255 0.80 17.09 -15.96
CA ILE A 255 2.03 17.78 -15.55
C ILE A 255 2.16 17.69 -14.03
N VAL A 256 3.22 17.04 -13.55
CA VAL A 256 3.51 16.86 -12.12
C VAL A 256 3.76 18.21 -11.45
N GLN A 257 2.98 18.48 -10.40
CA GLN A 257 3.09 19.68 -9.57
C GLN A 257 3.92 19.40 -8.31
N VAL A 258 3.70 18.24 -7.68
CA VAL A 258 4.42 17.83 -6.48
C VAL A 258 4.35 16.31 -6.31
N CYS A 259 5.39 15.73 -5.70
CA CYS A 259 5.47 14.32 -5.37
C CYS A 259 5.81 14.15 -3.89
N PHE A 260 5.03 13.37 -3.15
CA PHE A 260 5.26 13.03 -1.73
C PHE A 260 5.73 11.58 -1.61
N GLY A 261 6.83 11.33 -0.91
CA GLY A 261 7.44 10.00 -0.84
C GLY A 261 8.68 9.88 -1.72
N GLY A 262 9.37 8.76 -1.57
CA GLY A 262 10.47 8.33 -2.45
C GLY A 262 10.19 6.91 -2.95
N LYS A 263 11.09 6.36 -3.79
CA LYS A 263 10.93 5.01 -4.35
C LYS A 263 11.05 3.87 -3.31
N ASP A 264 11.61 4.17 -2.13
CA ASP A 264 11.78 3.21 -1.05
C ASP A 264 10.58 3.22 -0.09
N PRO A 265 10.16 2.04 0.41
CA PRO A 265 9.07 1.94 1.37
C PRO A 265 9.47 2.53 2.74
N GLY A 266 8.49 3.03 3.48
CA GLY A 266 8.68 3.44 4.88
C GLY A 266 7.44 4.09 5.51
N PHE A 267 7.56 4.47 6.78
CA PHE A 267 6.45 5.03 7.57
C PHE A 267 6.87 6.28 8.35
N SER A 268 7.40 7.27 7.63
CA SER A 268 7.75 8.58 8.20
C SER A 268 6.74 9.64 7.76
N ASP A 269 6.36 10.51 8.70
CA ASP A 269 5.67 11.77 8.42
C ASP A 269 6.68 12.87 8.04
N GLY A 270 6.19 14.05 7.64
CA GLY A 270 7.04 15.21 7.33
C GLY A 270 6.74 15.85 5.98
N CYS A 271 7.66 16.67 5.48
CA CYS A 271 7.54 17.25 4.13
C CYS A 271 7.70 16.18 3.04
N CYS A 272 7.47 16.54 1.78
CA CYS A 272 7.46 15.57 0.68
C CYS A 272 8.73 14.69 0.56
N SER A 273 9.91 15.18 0.98
CA SER A 273 11.19 14.47 0.82
C SER A 273 11.49 13.55 1.99
N VAL A 274 10.85 13.80 3.14
CA VAL A 274 11.01 13.03 4.37
C VAL A 274 9.90 12.01 4.50
N ALA A 275 8.67 12.37 4.12
CA ALA A 275 7.54 11.48 4.18
C ALA A 275 7.83 10.19 3.39
N ARG A 276 7.41 9.06 3.93
CA ARG A 276 7.46 7.75 3.25
C ARG A 276 6.12 7.08 3.37
N PHE A 277 5.79 6.32 2.33
CA PHE A 277 4.62 5.44 2.28
C PHE A 277 5.10 4.02 2.06
N LYS A 278 4.21 3.05 2.20
CA LYS A 278 4.46 1.66 1.85
C LYS A 278 3.25 1.15 1.07
N SER A 279 3.47 1.01 -0.23
CA SER A 279 2.45 0.58 -1.20
C SER A 279 1.09 1.27 -1.02
N PRO A 280 1.02 2.62 -1.11
CA PRO A 280 -0.24 3.33 -0.91
C PRO A 280 -1.25 3.01 -2.02
N GLN A 281 -2.54 2.99 -1.66
CA GLN A 281 -3.66 2.76 -2.56
C GLN A 281 -4.58 3.98 -2.56
N GLY A 282 -5.76 3.90 -1.96
CA GLY A 282 -6.79 4.94 -1.96
C GLY A 282 -6.28 6.35 -1.76
N VAL A 283 -6.70 7.27 -2.62
CA VAL A 283 -6.42 8.70 -2.48
C VAL A 283 -7.73 9.46 -2.65
N CYS A 284 -7.99 10.45 -1.79
CA CYS A 284 -9.22 11.23 -1.86
C CYS A 284 -8.98 12.68 -1.45
N PHE A 285 -9.41 13.62 -2.29
CA PHE A 285 -9.47 15.03 -1.91
C PHE A 285 -10.67 15.29 -0.99
N ARG A 286 -10.40 15.83 0.21
CA ARG A 286 -11.44 16.45 1.03
C ARG A 286 -11.82 17.84 0.52
N ASN A 287 -10.81 18.58 0.07
CA ASN A 287 -10.90 19.90 -0.57
C ASN A 287 -9.65 20.12 -1.45
N ASN A 288 -9.46 21.31 -2.01
CA ASN A 288 -8.35 21.58 -2.95
C ASN A 288 -6.93 21.48 -2.35
N ASN A 289 -6.81 21.45 -1.01
CA ASN A 289 -5.54 21.46 -0.29
C ASN A 289 -5.36 20.26 0.66
N GLU A 290 -6.40 19.47 0.95
CA GLU A 290 -6.32 18.33 1.85
C GLU A 290 -6.64 17.02 1.12
N ILE A 291 -5.70 16.08 1.14
CA ILE A 291 -5.83 14.74 0.56
C ILE A 291 -5.66 13.70 1.67
N TYR A 292 -6.49 12.67 1.66
CA TYR A 292 -6.33 11.49 2.51
C TYR A 292 -5.83 10.32 1.66
N VAL A 293 -4.96 9.52 2.26
CA VAL A 293 -4.29 8.39 1.62
C VAL A 293 -4.49 7.15 2.47
N ALA A 294 -4.93 6.07 1.86
CA ALA A 294 -4.86 4.73 2.42
C ALA A 294 -3.45 4.18 2.16
N ASP A 295 -2.61 4.18 3.19
CA ASP A 295 -1.24 3.69 3.13
C ASP A 295 -1.21 2.23 3.57
N THR A 296 -1.52 1.36 2.61
CA THR A 296 -2.07 0.01 2.82
C THR A 296 -1.14 -0.89 3.61
N GLU A 297 0.14 -0.99 3.20
CA GLU A 297 1.14 -1.87 3.84
C GLU A 297 1.75 -1.28 5.11
N ASN A 298 1.48 0.00 5.40
CA ASN A 298 1.72 0.59 6.72
C ASN A 298 0.49 0.45 7.62
N HIS A 299 -0.62 -0.07 7.11
CA HIS A 299 -1.91 -0.15 7.80
C HIS A 299 -2.29 1.19 8.47
N ALA A 300 -2.21 2.27 7.69
CA ALA A 300 -2.40 3.63 8.17
C ALA A 300 -3.22 4.49 7.21
N ILE A 301 -3.87 5.51 7.75
CA ILE A 301 -4.44 6.61 6.97
C ILE A 301 -3.54 7.83 7.13
N ARG A 302 -3.07 8.37 6.01
CA ARG A 302 -2.21 9.55 5.96
C ARG A 302 -3.00 10.74 5.44
N LYS A 303 -2.63 11.93 5.87
CA LYS A 303 -3.14 13.21 5.37
C LYS A 303 -1.99 13.95 4.68
N ILE A 304 -2.22 14.37 3.45
CA ILE A 304 -1.37 15.33 2.74
C ILE A 304 -2.04 16.69 2.81
N ASP A 305 -1.30 17.68 3.30
CA ASP A 305 -1.63 19.09 3.27
C ASP A 305 -0.82 19.77 2.17
N LEU A 306 -1.48 20.23 1.11
CA LEU A 306 -0.84 20.87 -0.04
C LEU A 306 -0.55 22.36 0.19
N GLU A 307 -1.06 22.97 1.26
CA GLU A 307 -0.70 24.34 1.62
C GLU A 307 0.63 24.36 2.38
N GLN A 308 0.82 23.37 3.27
CA GLN A 308 2.05 23.19 4.05
C GLN A 308 3.03 22.19 3.43
N TYR A 309 2.66 21.53 2.33
CA TYR A 309 3.41 20.43 1.71
C TYR A 309 3.85 19.37 2.72
N LYS A 310 2.93 18.97 3.61
CA LYS A 310 3.22 18.10 4.74
C LYS A 310 2.33 16.85 4.75
N VAL A 311 2.93 15.72 5.10
CA VAL A 311 2.26 14.45 5.38
C VAL A 311 2.19 14.25 6.89
N THR A 312 1.03 13.86 7.40
CA THR A 312 0.84 13.40 8.78
C THR A 312 -0.01 12.14 8.85
N THR A 313 0.24 11.30 9.84
CA THR A 313 -0.60 10.13 10.11
C THR A 313 -1.84 10.53 10.91
N VAL A 314 -3.02 10.09 10.48
CA VAL A 314 -4.31 10.45 11.11
C VAL A 314 -5.06 9.26 11.67
N ALA A 315 -4.77 8.04 11.23
CA ALA A 315 -5.27 6.79 11.83
C ALA A 315 -4.31 5.63 11.54
N GLY A 316 -4.35 4.58 12.36
CA GLY A 316 -3.48 3.41 12.22
C GLY A 316 -2.23 3.51 13.08
N THR A 317 -1.74 2.35 13.51
CA THR A 317 -0.59 2.20 14.42
C THR A 317 0.72 1.96 13.68
N GLY A 318 0.70 1.76 12.35
CA GLY A 318 1.85 1.33 11.57
C GLY A 318 2.00 -0.19 11.42
N CYS A 319 1.11 -0.97 12.06
CA CYS A 319 1.12 -2.43 12.05
C CYS A 319 -0.28 -2.98 11.77
N GLN A 320 -0.35 -4.20 11.21
CA GLN A 320 -1.61 -4.87 10.94
C GLN A 320 -2.45 -5.04 12.22
N GLY A 321 -3.67 -4.52 12.19
CA GLY A 321 -4.65 -4.68 13.25
C GLY A 321 -5.56 -5.89 13.04
N THR A 322 -6.06 -6.47 14.13
CA THR A 322 -7.10 -7.51 14.12
C THR A 322 -8.41 -7.06 14.79
N ASP A 323 -8.48 -5.77 15.14
CA ASP A 323 -9.69 -5.16 15.71
C ASP A 323 -10.79 -5.09 14.65
N MET A 324 -11.97 -5.60 14.99
CA MET A 324 -13.16 -5.64 14.12
C MET A 324 -14.26 -4.66 14.55
N GLU A 325 -14.04 -3.87 15.60
CA GLU A 325 -14.99 -2.91 16.14
C GLU A 325 -14.48 -1.47 16.05
N GLY A 326 -13.27 -1.24 16.56
CA GLY A 326 -12.65 0.08 16.68
C GLY A 326 -13.29 0.98 17.73
N GLY A 327 -13.10 2.29 17.57
CA GLY A 327 -13.57 3.34 18.49
C GLY A 327 -12.45 4.12 19.17
N GLN A 328 -11.19 3.68 19.03
CA GLN A 328 -10.04 4.43 19.49
C GLN A 328 -9.77 5.63 18.58
N MET A 329 -8.93 6.54 19.06
CA MET A 329 -8.65 7.81 18.38
C MET A 329 -7.35 7.75 17.59
N GLY A 330 -7.44 8.04 16.30
CA GLY A 330 -6.33 8.27 15.39
C GLY A 330 -5.29 7.17 15.42
N THR A 331 -4.05 7.53 15.77
CA THR A 331 -2.90 6.61 15.77
C THR A 331 -2.92 5.56 16.87
N ALA A 332 -3.88 5.62 17.80
CA ALA A 332 -4.12 4.55 18.77
C ALA A 332 -4.96 3.40 18.16
N GLN A 333 -5.75 3.67 17.13
CA GLN A 333 -6.59 2.66 16.50
C GLN A 333 -5.77 1.82 15.52
N ALA A 334 -5.61 0.53 15.83
CA ALA A 334 -5.09 -0.43 14.86
C ALA A 334 -6.12 -0.68 13.76
N ILE A 335 -5.69 -0.73 12.50
CA ILE A 335 -6.51 -0.99 11.32
C ILE A 335 -5.79 -2.01 10.44
N SER A 336 -6.48 -2.59 9.44
CA SER A 336 -5.90 -3.66 8.62
C SER A 336 -6.07 -3.40 7.14
N SER A 337 -4.98 -2.97 6.50
CA SER A 337 -4.87 -2.85 5.04
C SER A 337 -6.00 -2.00 4.45
N PRO A 338 -6.06 -0.70 4.83
CA PRO A 338 -6.99 0.23 4.20
C PRO A 338 -6.65 0.30 2.71
N TRP A 339 -7.65 0.13 1.85
CA TRP A 339 -7.43 0.01 0.40
C TRP A 339 -7.97 1.20 -0.38
N ASP A 340 -9.11 1.75 0.04
CA ASP A 340 -9.66 2.94 -0.58
C ASP A 340 -10.30 3.87 0.46
N VAL A 341 -10.37 5.17 0.13
CA VAL A 341 -10.90 6.21 1.00
C VAL A 341 -11.85 7.14 0.25
N ALA A 342 -12.93 7.56 0.88
CA ALA A 342 -13.87 8.53 0.31
C ALA A 342 -14.43 9.47 1.37
N VAL A 343 -14.48 10.76 1.06
CA VAL A 343 -15.13 11.78 1.89
C VAL A 343 -16.58 11.96 1.44
N ASP A 344 -17.51 12.04 2.40
CA ASP A 344 -18.89 12.42 2.10
C ASP A 344 -18.95 13.93 1.81
N LYS A 345 -19.40 14.30 0.62
CA LYS A 345 -19.52 15.72 0.23
C LYS A 345 -20.64 16.43 0.99
N ASP A 346 -21.68 15.71 1.40
CA ASP A 346 -22.78 16.25 2.21
C ASP A 346 -22.35 16.42 3.67
N ASN A 347 -21.37 15.62 4.13
CA ASN A 347 -20.77 15.71 5.46
C ASN A 347 -19.23 15.52 5.41
N PRO A 348 -18.46 16.57 5.09
CA PRO A 348 -17.02 16.49 4.86
C PRO A 348 -16.20 16.25 6.15
N ASN A 349 -16.87 15.97 7.27
CA ASN A 349 -16.26 15.55 8.52
C ASN A 349 -16.12 14.02 8.62
N LEU A 350 -16.67 13.26 7.68
CA LEU A 350 -16.61 11.80 7.67
C LEU A 350 -15.73 11.32 6.52
N LEU A 351 -14.67 10.57 6.86
CA LEU A 351 -13.84 9.84 5.91
C LEU A 351 -14.18 8.36 6.02
N PHE A 352 -14.73 7.78 4.95
CA PHE A 352 -14.98 6.35 4.85
C PHE A 352 -13.74 5.65 4.33
N ILE A 353 -13.54 4.42 4.80
CA ILE A 353 -12.37 3.60 4.51
C ILE A 353 -12.85 2.20 4.12
N ALA A 354 -12.46 1.74 2.94
CA ALA A 354 -12.58 0.33 2.55
C ALA A 354 -11.45 -0.45 3.24
N MET A 355 -11.80 -1.20 4.28
CA MET A 355 -10.84 -1.96 5.09
C MET A 355 -10.77 -3.38 4.57
N ALA A 356 -9.87 -3.60 3.60
CA ALA A 356 -9.77 -4.88 2.89
C ALA A 356 -9.39 -6.02 3.83
N GLY A 357 -8.43 -5.79 4.73
CA GLY A 357 -7.85 -6.81 5.60
C GLY A 357 -8.79 -7.36 6.67
N THR A 358 -9.82 -6.61 7.08
CA THR A 358 -10.86 -7.10 7.99
C THR A 358 -12.23 -7.19 7.32
N HIS A 359 -12.29 -7.10 5.99
CA HIS A 359 -13.52 -7.22 5.21
C HIS A 359 -14.66 -6.31 5.70
N GLN A 360 -14.35 -5.03 5.88
CA GLN A 360 -15.23 -4.06 6.53
C GLN A 360 -15.20 -2.69 5.86
N ILE A 361 -16.23 -1.90 6.12
CA ILE A 361 -16.23 -0.46 5.86
C ILE A 361 -16.07 0.27 7.19
N TRP A 362 -15.05 1.10 7.29
CA TRP A 362 -14.72 1.89 8.46
C TRP A 362 -14.98 3.38 8.22
N VAL A 363 -15.04 4.16 9.30
CA VAL A 363 -15.17 5.61 9.27
C VAL A 363 -14.17 6.25 10.24
N LEU A 364 -13.55 7.33 9.79
CA LEU A 364 -12.72 8.23 10.58
C LEU A 364 -13.41 9.60 10.68
N PHE A 365 -13.62 10.07 11.90
CA PHE A 365 -14.23 11.38 12.17
C PHE A 365 -13.16 12.48 12.10
N LEU A 366 -13.24 13.36 11.11
CA LEU A 366 -12.28 14.45 10.88
C LEU A 366 -12.56 15.69 11.74
N ALA A 367 -13.76 15.78 12.31
CA ALA A 367 -14.19 16.77 13.28
C ALA A 367 -15.19 16.16 14.26
N ASP A 368 -15.39 16.82 15.40
CA ASP A 368 -16.47 16.49 16.34
C ASP A 368 -17.81 16.52 15.60
N SER A 369 -18.50 15.39 15.57
CA SER A 369 -19.67 15.20 14.72
C SER A 369 -20.75 14.44 15.47
N GLN A 370 -21.99 14.92 15.34
CA GLN A 370 -23.16 14.13 15.66
C GLN A 370 -23.56 13.36 14.39
N TRP A 371 -23.71 12.04 14.52
CA TRP A 371 -24.06 11.17 13.41
C TRP A 371 -25.08 10.12 13.85
N ILE A 372 -25.45 9.21 12.94
CA ILE A 372 -26.50 8.17 13.03
C ILE A 372 -27.09 7.95 14.44
N LYS A 373 -28.42 8.10 14.56
CA LYS A 373 -29.17 7.99 15.82
C LYS A 373 -28.68 8.98 16.90
N ASP A 374 -28.35 10.20 16.47
CA ASP A 374 -27.95 11.31 17.35
C ASP A 374 -26.73 11.04 18.24
N SER A 375 -25.90 10.06 17.88
CA SER A 375 -24.68 9.71 18.62
C SER A 375 -23.57 10.71 18.34
N PHE A 376 -22.84 11.12 19.37
CA PHE A 376 -21.75 12.08 19.27
C PHE A 376 -20.39 11.38 19.22
N TYR A 377 -19.57 11.74 18.24
CA TYR A 377 -18.23 11.20 18.03
C TYR A 377 -17.21 12.33 18.04
N LYS A 378 -16.09 12.10 18.72
CA LYS A 378 -14.99 13.05 18.78
C LYS A 378 -14.15 12.98 17.51
N LYS A 379 -13.56 14.10 17.12
CA LYS A 379 -12.51 14.17 16.11
C LYS A 379 -11.44 13.13 16.40
N GLY A 380 -11.08 12.35 15.40
CA GLY A 380 -10.06 11.30 15.45
C GLY A 380 -10.62 9.93 15.77
N THR A 381 -11.85 9.77 16.25
CA THR A 381 -12.45 8.43 16.43
C THR A 381 -12.42 7.67 15.10
N CYS A 382 -11.93 6.44 15.11
CA CYS A 382 -11.86 5.57 13.94
C CYS A 382 -12.52 4.23 14.30
N MET A 383 -13.55 3.83 13.56
CA MET A 383 -14.35 2.66 13.92
C MET A 383 -15.01 1.99 12.73
N ARG A 384 -15.43 0.74 12.91
CA ARG A 384 -16.27 0.02 11.95
C ARG A 384 -17.61 0.74 11.78
N PHE A 385 -17.97 1.01 10.53
CA PHE A 385 -19.30 1.43 10.13
C PHE A 385 -20.19 0.24 9.73
N ALA A 386 -19.72 -0.63 8.83
CA ALA A 386 -20.44 -1.81 8.35
C ALA A 386 -19.51 -3.01 8.11
N GLY A 387 -20.07 -4.22 8.17
CA GLY A 387 -19.35 -5.48 7.97
C GLY A 387 -19.05 -6.24 9.27
N SER A 388 -19.36 -7.52 9.30
CA SER A 388 -19.19 -8.36 10.50
C SER A 388 -17.73 -8.73 10.79
N GLY A 389 -16.82 -8.53 9.83
CA GLY A 389 -15.44 -9.03 9.89
C GLY A 389 -15.26 -10.38 9.17
N ARG A 390 -16.35 -11.10 8.88
CA ARG A 390 -16.31 -12.33 8.09
C ARG A 390 -16.26 -12.00 6.60
N GLU A 391 -15.43 -12.75 5.87
CA GLU A 391 -15.35 -12.73 4.43
C GLU A 391 -16.61 -13.38 3.82
N GLU A 392 -17.59 -12.55 3.43
CA GLU A 392 -18.88 -13.01 2.92
C GLU A 392 -19.43 -12.03 1.89
N ASN A 393 -20.25 -12.50 0.96
CA ASN A 393 -21.06 -11.70 0.05
C ASN A 393 -22.42 -11.29 0.68
N ARG A 394 -22.49 -11.07 2.01
CA ARG A 394 -23.76 -10.99 2.76
C ARG A 394 -24.36 -9.59 2.82
N ASN A 395 -25.56 -9.41 2.27
CA ASN A 395 -26.34 -8.18 2.41
C ASN A 395 -27.15 -8.18 3.70
N ASN A 396 -27.38 -7.01 4.30
CA ASN A 396 -28.22 -6.89 5.49
C ASN A 396 -28.72 -5.45 5.70
N ASN A 397 -29.91 -5.30 6.29
CA ASN A 397 -30.42 -4.00 6.72
C ASN A 397 -29.66 -3.45 7.94
N TYR A 398 -29.05 -4.32 8.74
CA TYR A 398 -28.21 -3.94 9.87
C TYR A 398 -26.73 -3.97 9.45
N PRO A 399 -26.01 -2.84 9.50
CA PRO A 399 -24.65 -2.73 8.96
C PRO A 399 -23.67 -3.75 9.54
N GLN A 400 -23.76 -4.02 10.84
CA GLN A 400 -22.85 -4.94 11.54
C GLN A 400 -23.09 -6.42 11.21
N SER A 401 -24.27 -6.75 10.67
CA SER A 401 -24.64 -8.12 10.26
C SER A 401 -24.46 -8.36 8.77
N ALA A 402 -24.11 -7.33 7.99
CA ALA A 402 -23.62 -7.49 6.63
C ALA A 402 -22.21 -8.09 6.65
N GLY A 403 -21.81 -8.69 5.53
CA GLY A 403 -20.45 -9.15 5.29
C GLY A 403 -19.96 -8.59 3.97
N PHE A 404 -18.66 -8.31 3.92
CA PHE A 404 -17.94 -7.93 2.71
C PHE A 404 -16.85 -8.99 2.46
N ALA A 405 -16.24 -8.94 1.29
CA ALA A 405 -15.14 -9.81 0.92
C ALA A 405 -14.09 -8.94 0.21
N GLN A 406 -13.12 -8.47 1.00
CA GLN A 406 -12.03 -7.59 0.55
C GLN A 406 -12.53 -6.35 -0.22
N PRO A 407 -13.22 -5.41 0.45
CA PRO A 407 -13.64 -4.18 -0.19
C PRO A 407 -12.42 -3.33 -0.57
N SER A 408 -12.25 -3.05 -1.87
CA SER A 408 -11.04 -2.41 -2.42
C SER A 408 -11.28 -1.10 -3.17
N GLY A 409 -12.54 -0.72 -3.39
CA GLY A 409 -12.91 0.54 -4.03
C GLY A 409 -14.15 1.13 -3.41
N ILE A 410 -14.16 2.43 -3.14
CA ILE A 410 -15.35 3.12 -2.64
C ILE A 410 -15.60 4.47 -3.28
N ALA A 411 -16.88 4.79 -3.52
CA ALA A 411 -17.30 6.09 -4.02
C ALA A 411 -18.61 6.53 -3.36
N ILE A 412 -18.73 7.82 -3.04
CA ILE A 412 -19.92 8.39 -2.41
C ILE A 412 -20.64 9.31 -3.39
N GLY A 413 -21.93 9.09 -3.57
CA GLY A 413 -22.77 9.99 -4.34
C GLY A 413 -24.26 9.67 -4.23
N LYS A 414 -25.07 10.54 -4.84
CA LYS A 414 -26.52 10.36 -4.95
C LYS A 414 -26.84 9.70 -6.29
N THR A 415 -27.79 8.76 -6.28
CA THR A 415 -28.25 8.08 -7.52
C THR A 415 -29.38 8.83 -8.21
N SER A 416 -29.97 9.81 -7.53
CA SER A 416 -30.96 10.74 -8.08
C SER A 416 -30.91 12.05 -7.30
N SER A 417 -31.31 13.15 -7.93
CA SER A 417 -31.41 14.47 -7.30
C SER A 417 -32.45 14.52 -6.17
N GLU A 418 -33.39 13.57 -6.16
CA GLU A 418 -34.45 13.46 -5.15
C GLU A 418 -33.98 12.77 -3.86
N MET A 419 -32.83 12.09 -3.87
CA MET A 419 -32.31 11.44 -2.68
C MET A 419 -31.81 12.47 -1.65
N GLU A 420 -32.40 12.39 -0.46
CA GLU A 420 -32.00 13.19 0.70
C GLU A 420 -30.56 12.86 1.14
N TYR A 421 -30.22 11.57 1.22
CA TYR A 421 -28.93 11.08 1.70
C TYR A 421 -28.10 10.45 0.59
N SER A 422 -26.78 10.61 0.69
CA SER A 422 -25.82 9.95 -0.20
C SER A 422 -25.72 8.44 0.06
N THR A 423 -25.25 7.70 -0.96
CA THR A 423 -24.97 6.27 -0.91
C THR A 423 -23.48 6.04 -1.11
N LEU A 424 -22.89 5.17 -0.31
CA LEU A 424 -21.52 4.68 -0.48
C LEU A 424 -21.57 3.41 -1.34
N PHE A 425 -20.99 3.46 -2.53
CA PHE A 425 -20.79 2.30 -3.40
C PHE A 425 -19.48 1.64 -3.08
N VAL A 426 -19.47 0.31 -3.08
CA VAL A 426 -18.32 -0.52 -2.73
C VAL A 426 -18.05 -1.50 -3.85
N ALA A 427 -16.83 -1.50 -4.38
CA ALA A 427 -16.28 -2.58 -5.15
C ALA A 427 -15.74 -3.64 -4.18
N ASP A 428 -16.48 -4.76 -4.09
CA ASP A 428 -16.22 -5.85 -3.15
C ASP A 428 -15.55 -7.00 -3.92
N SER A 429 -14.22 -7.03 -3.83
CA SER A 429 -13.36 -7.66 -4.83
C SER A 429 -13.48 -9.17 -4.83
N GLU A 430 -13.33 -9.79 -3.66
CA GLU A 430 -13.32 -11.25 -3.52
C GLU A 430 -14.70 -11.88 -3.74
N SER A 431 -15.79 -11.12 -3.54
CA SER A 431 -17.15 -11.53 -3.92
C SER A 431 -17.48 -11.23 -5.38
N SER A 432 -16.63 -10.46 -6.07
CA SER A 432 -16.85 -9.96 -7.43
C SER A 432 -18.19 -9.25 -7.59
N THR A 433 -18.49 -8.34 -6.66
CA THR A 433 -19.75 -7.60 -6.63
C THR A 433 -19.57 -6.10 -6.45
N ILE A 434 -20.61 -5.34 -6.85
CA ILE A 434 -20.80 -3.95 -6.43
C ILE A 434 -21.91 -3.89 -5.38
N ARG A 435 -21.64 -3.20 -4.28
CA ARG A 435 -22.56 -3.03 -3.13
C ARG A 435 -22.92 -1.57 -2.93
N ALA A 436 -24.05 -1.34 -2.30
CA ALA A 436 -24.51 -0.02 -1.88
C ALA A 436 -24.73 -0.02 -0.37
N VAL A 437 -24.12 0.94 0.32
CA VAL A 437 -24.30 1.20 1.75
C VAL A 437 -24.99 2.55 1.91
N SER A 438 -26.18 2.53 2.50
CA SER A 438 -26.97 3.73 2.76
C SER A 438 -26.32 4.55 3.88
N LEU A 439 -26.01 5.84 3.64
CA LEU A 439 -25.47 6.72 4.69
C LEU A 439 -26.54 7.23 5.67
N LYS A 440 -27.82 6.93 5.42
CA LYS A 440 -28.93 7.22 6.34
C LYS A 440 -28.96 6.25 7.52
N ASP A 441 -28.85 4.96 7.24
CA ASP A 441 -29.14 3.88 8.20
C ASP A 441 -28.10 2.76 8.23
N GLY A 442 -27.10 2.80 7.34
CA GLY A 442 -26.06 1.78 7.22
C GLY A 442 -26.49 0.49 6.52
N SER A 443 -27.70 0.44 5.95
CA SER A 443 -28.16 -0.78 5.25
C SER A 443 -27.27 -1.10 4.04
N VAL A 444 -26.89 -2.37 3.90
CA VAL A 444 -26.02 -2.88 2.82
C VAL A 444 -26.84 -3.70 1.84
N LYS A 445 -26.82 -3.32 0.56
CA LYS A 445 -27.59 -3.92 -0.53
C LYS A 445 -26.72 -4.27 -1.73
N SER A 446 -27.11 -5.31 -2.46
CA SER A 446 -26.45 -5.72 -3.70
C SER A 446 -26.86 -4.81 -4.85
N VAL A 447 -25.89 -4.42 -5.67
CA VAL A 447 -26.12 -3.71 -6.94
C VAL A 447 -26.05 -4.71 -8.09
N VAL A 448 -24.87 -5.22 -8.41
CA VAL A 448 -24.60 -6.19 -9.49
C VAL A 448 -23.49 -7.17 -9.11
N GLY A 449 -23.35 -8.27 -9.85
CA GLY A 449 -22.29 -9.27 -9.65
C GLY A 449 -22.64 -10.36 -8.64
N GLY A 450 -21.79 -11.38 -8.58
CA GLY A 450 -21.83 -12.46 -7.58
C GLY A 450 -23.04 -13.40 -7.66
N ASP A 451 -23.34 -14.05 -6.54
CA ASP A 451 -24.46 -14.97 -6.35
C ASP A 451 -25.42 -14.47 -5.25
N ILE A 452 -26.55 -15.15 -5.10
CA ILE A 452 -27.49 -14.99 -3.99
C ILE A 452 -26.94 -15.65 -2.72
N ASP A 453 -26.20 -16.77 -2.83
CA ASP A 453 -25.55 -17.40 -1.70
C ASP A 453 -24.47 -16.47 -1.10
N PRO A 454 -24.63 -16.02 0.15
CA PRO A 454 -23.66 -15.12 0.79
C PRO A 454 -22.30 -15.77 1.04
N LEU A 455 -22.17 -17.10 0.99
CA LEU A 455 -20.89 -17.80 1.20
C LEU A 455 -20.18 -18.12 -0.11
N ASN A 456 -20.85 -17.94 -1.26
CA ASN A 456 -20.25 -18.21 -2.56
C ASN A 456 -19.38 -17.03 -3.02
N LEU A 457 -18.07 -17.16 -2.85
CA LEU A 457 -17.05 -16.21 -3.31
C LEU A 457 -16.42 -16.60 -4.66
N PHE A 458 -16.99 -17.58 -5.37
CA PHE A 458 -16.49 -18.07 -6.67
C PHE A 458 -17.45 -17.72 -7.82
N ALA A 459 -18.41 -16.82 -7.57
CA ALA A 459 -19.43 -16.42 -8.54
C ALA A 459 -18.95 -15.27 -9.46
N PHE A 460 -17.75 -15.40 -10.00
CA PHE A 460 -17.10 -14.45 -10.91
C PHE A 460 -17.31 -14.78 -12.39
N GLY A 461 -16.88 -13.89 -13.27
CA GLY A 461 -16.87 -14.06 -14.72
C GLY A 461 -16.97 -12.73 -15.45
N ASP A 462 -17.21 -12.75 -16.76
CA ASP A 462 -17.35 -11.55 -17.58
C ASP A 462 -18.66 -11.57 -18.38
N VAL A 463 -19.73 -11.09 -17.75
CA VAL A 463 -21.07 -11.09 -18.37
C VAL A 463 -21.76 -9.77 -18.08
N ASP A 464 -22.18 -9.08 -19.14
CA ASP A 464 -23.05 -7.92 -19.02
C ASP A 464 -24.48 -8.35 -18.74
N GLY A 465 -25.21 -7.56 -17.96
CA GLY A 465 -26.55 -7.96 -17.55
C GLY A 465 -27.12 -7.15 -16.40
N LYS A 466 -28.04 -7.77 -15.65
CA LYS A 466 -28.71 -7.14 -14.52
C LYS A 466 -28.54 -7.91 -13.23
N ALA A 467 -28.35 -7.20 -12.12
CA ALA A 467 -28.20 -7.76 -10.79
C ALA A 467 -27.15 -8.89 -10.77
N THR A 468 -27.48 -10.06 -10.25
CA THR A 468 -26.59 -11.24 -10.17
C THR A 468 -26.36 -11.92 -11.52
N LYS A 469 -27.10 -11.58 -12.58
CA LYS A 469 -26.81 -12.09 -13.93
C LYS A 469 -25.60 -11.41 -14.56
N ALA A 470 -25.31 -10.17 -14.15
CA ALA A 470 -24.03 -9.56 -14.47
C ALA A 470 -22.94 -10.30 -13.69
N LYS A 471 -21.78 -10.47 -14.32
CA LYS A 471 -20.59 -11.06 -13.71
C LYS A 471 -19.40 -10.12 -13.88
N LEU A 472 -18.63 -10.04 -12.81
CA LEU A 472 -17.40 -9.28 -12.67
C LEU A 472 -16.30 -10.25 -12.21
N GLN A 473 -15.05 -9.82 -12.28
CA GLN A 473 -13.91 -10.57 -11.76
C GLN A 473 -12.97 -9.63 -11.02
N HIS A 474 -12.99 -9.76 -9.68
CA HIS A 474 -12.14 -9.01 -8.76
C HIS A 474 -12.09 -7.49 -9.05
N PRO A 475 -13.24 -6.78 -9.05
CA PRO A 475 -13.31 -5.36 -9.34
C PRO A 475 -12.65 -4.54 -8.23
N LEU A 476 -11.62 -3.75 -8.55
CA LEU A 476 -10.90 -2.97 -7.55
C LEU A 476 -11.39 -1.54 -7.41
N GLY A 477 -12.01 -0.95 -8.43
CA GLY A 477 -12.36 0.46 -8.46
C GLY A 477 -13.84 0.71 -8.74
N VAL A 478 -14.42 1.71 -8.07
CA VAL A 478 -15.74 2.26 -8.41
C VAL A 478 -15.66 3.78 -8.33
N ALA A 479 -16.26 4.47 -9.29
CA ALA A 479 -16.43 5.93 -9.27
C ALA A 479 -17.87 6.28 -9.64
N VAL A 480 -18.39 7.36 -9.06
CA VAL A 480 -19.76 7.84 -9.32
C VAL A 480 -19.73 9.11 -10.16
N VAL A 481 -20.64 9.21 -11.13
CA VAL A 481 -20.92 10.44 -11.86
C VAL A 481 -22.01 11.22 -11.11
N PRO A 482 -21.68 12.30 -10.37
CA PRO A 482 -22.62 12.88 -9.39
C PRO A 482 -23.92 13.40 -10.00
N GLN A 483 -23.89 13.86 -11.26
CA GLN A 483 -25.05 14.46 -11.94
C GLN A 483 -25.97 13.41 -12.59
N GLN A 484 -25.46 12.20 -12.83
CA GLN A 484 -26.15 11.15 -13.59
C GLN A 484 -26.54 9.95 -12.70
N GLY A 485 -25.92 9.81 -11.53
CA GLY A 485 -26.17 8.69 -10.62
C GLY A 485 -25.70 7.34 -11.16
N VAL A 486 -24.86 7.34 -12.19
CA VAL A 486 -24.24 6.17 -12.81
C VAL A 486 -22.87 5.91 -12.20
N LEU A 487 -22.47 4.64 -12.14
CA LEU A 487 -21.18 4.21 -11.64
C LEU A 487 -20.31 3.72 -12.79
N PHE A 488 -19.01 3.98 -12.72
CA PHE A 488 -18.00 3.29 -13.50
C PHE A 488 -17.23 2.35 -12.57
N VAL A 489 -16.91 1.17 -13.07
CA VAL A 489 -16.28 0.08 -12.33
C VAL A 489 -15.06 -0.37 -13.09
N ALA A 490 -13.90 -0.39 -12.42
CA ALA A 490 -12.72 -1.07 -12.92
C ALA A 490 -12.87 -2.55 -12.59
N ASP A 491 -13.28 -3.32 -13.59
CA ASP A 491 -13.46 -4.77 -13.51
C ASP A 491 -12.10 -5.42 -13.82
N SER A 492 -11.24 -5.41 -12.81
CA SER A 492 -9.79 -5.43 -12.96
C SER A 492 -9.27 -6.70 -13.64
N TYR A 493 -9.72 -7.88 -13.21
CA TYR A 493 -9.25 -9.15 -13.79
C TYR A 493 -9.93 -9.50 -15.11
N ASN A 494 -11.04 -8.83 -15.44
CA ASN A 494 -11.60 -8.86 -16.79
C ASN A 494 -10.97 -7.79 -17.70
N HIS A 495 -10.00 -7.01 -17.21
CA HIS A 495 -9.29 -5.96 -17.97
C HIS A 495 -10.23 -4.97 -18.65
N LYS A 496 -11.30 -4.58 -17.95
CA LYS A 496 -12.41 -3.79 -18.50
C LYS A 496 -12.81 -2.66 -17.58
N VAL A 497 -13.41 -1.62 -18.18
CA VAL A 497 -14.23 -0.65 -17.45
C VAL A 497 -15.68 -0.90 -17.79
N LYS A 498 -16.50 -1.08 -16.76
CA LYS A 498 -17.95 -1.30 -16.87
C LYS A 498 -18.73 -0.10 -16.34
N MET A 499 -19.87 0.18 -16.96
CA MET A 499 -20.84 1.17 -16.48
C MET A 499 -22.00 0.46 -15.80
N VAL A 500 -22.31 0.88 -14.57
CA VAL A 500 -23.38 0.33 -13.75
C VAL A 500 -24.41 1.41 -13.46
N ASN A 501 -25.67 1.13 -13.78
CA ASN A 501 -26.79 1.94 -13.32
C ASN A 501 -27.34 1.31 -12.02
N PRO A 502 -27.16 1.94 -10.85
CA PRO A 502 -27.50 1.33 -9.57
C PRO A 502 -29.01 1.23 -9.32
N VAL A 503 -29.83 2.04 -10.00
CA VAL A 503 -31.29 2.04 -9.87
C VAL A 503 -31.90 0.87 -10.65
N THR A 504 -31.54 0.74 -11.93
CA THR A 504 -32.00 -0.36 -12.80
C THR A 504 -31.20 -1.64 -12.61
N ARG A 505 -30.08 -1.56 -11.87
CA ARG A 505 -29.11 -2.62 -11.59
C ARG A 505 -28.55 -3.26 -12.86
N SER A 506 -28.37 -2.48 -13.93
CA SER A 506 -27.72 -2.94 -15.16
C SER A 506 -26.22 -2.68 -15.13
N CYS A 507 -25.45 -3.58 -15.71
CA CYS A 507 -24.01 -3.50 -15.90
C CYS A 507 -23.69 -3.77 -17.38
N VAL A 508 -22.89 -2.91 -17.99
CA VAL A 508 -22.45 -3.03 -19.39
C VAL A 508 -20.97 -2.68 -19.53
N THR A 509 -20.23 -3.36 -20.40
CA THR A 509 -18.86 -2.98 -20.76
C THR A 509 -18.84 -1.69 -21.57
N ILE A 510 -17.91 -0.80 -21.25
CA ILE A 510 -17.69 0.46 -21.98
C ILE A 510 -16.40 0.41 -22.79
N ILE A 511 -15.31 -0.03 -22.18
CA ILE A 511 -14.00 -0.24 -22.80
C ILE A 511 -13.30 -1.47 -22.22
N GLY A 512 -12.24 -1.95 -22.88
CA GLY A 512 -11.49 -3.14 -22.50
C GLY A 512 -11.84 -4.33 -23.41
N SER A 513 -10.84 -4.85 -24.11
CA SER A 513 -10.99 -6.05 -24.97
C SER A 513 -11.25 -7.34 -24.18
N GLY A 514 -10.93 -7.35 -22.88
CA GLY A 514 -10.93 -8.56 -22.05
C GLY A 514 -9.63 -9.36 -22.12
N GLN A 515 -8.61 -8.86 -22.83
CA GLN A 515 -7.27 -9.43 -22.87
C GLN A 515 -6.29 -8.44 -22.22
N PRO A 516 -5.32 -8.91 -21.42
CA PRO A 516 -4.31 -8.03 -20.85
C PRO A 516 -3.33 -7.55 -21.92
N GLY A 517 -2.92 -6.29 -21.86
CA GLY A 517 -1.88 -5.75 -22.75
C GLY A 517 -1.86 -4.23 -22.75
N HIS A 518 -0.93 -3.65 -23.53
CA HIS A 518 -0.69 -2.21 -23.58
C HIS A 518 -0.91 -1.69 -25.01
N ASN A 519 -2.10 -1.17 -25.31
CA ASN A 519 -2.40 -0.45 -26.55
C ASN A 519 -3.50 0.60 -26.31
N SER A 520 -3.40 1.74 -26.99
CA SER A 520 -4.47 2.75 -27.07
C SER A 520 -4.70 3.11 -28.54
N GLY A 521 -5.94 2.97 -29.03
CA GLY A 521 -6.33 3.39 -30.39
C GLY A 521 -7.15 2.35 -31.17
N LEU A 522 -7.09 2.44 -32.51
CA LEU A 522 -7.99 1.75 -33.46
C LEU A 522 -7.98 0.21 -33.39
N ASP A 523 -6.98 -0.40 -32.76
CA ASP A 523 -6.86 -1.86 -32.59
C ASP A 523 -7.49 -2.38 -31.27
N GLY A 524 -8.18 -1.51 -30.54
CA GLY A 524 -8.98 -1.83 -29.34
C GLY A 524 -8.44 -1.20 -28.06
N ASP A 525 -9.35 -0.86 -27.15
CA ASP A 525 -9.01 -0.33 -25.82
C ASP A 525 -8.54 -1.50 -24.94
N ILE A 526 -7.22 -1.61 -24.73
CA ILE A 526 -6.63 -2.69 -23.93
C ILE A 526 -6.15 -2.12 -22.59
N LEU A 527 -6.51 -2.82 -21.51
CA LEU A 527 -6.13 -2.52 -20.14
C LEU A 527 -5.40 -3.73 -19.56
N ASN A 528 -4.72 -3.56 -18.42
CA ASN A 528 -4.10 -4.65 -17.69
C ASN A 528 -4.22 -4.43 -16.17
N GLU A 529 -5.14 -5.18 -15.58
CA GLU A 529 -5.53 -5.11 -14.15
C GLU A 529 -5.69 -3.67 -13.61
N PRO A 530 -6.61 -2.84 -14.17
CA PRO A 530 -6.81 -1.47 -13.69
C PRO A 530 -7.23 -1.46 -12.21
N GLY A 531 -6.43 -0.85 -11.34
CA GLY A 531 -6.65 -0.85 -9.88
C GLY A 531 -7.64 0.19 -9.38
N GLY A 532 -7.88 1.24 -10.16
CA GLY A 532 -8.75 2.35 -9.76
C GLY A 532 -9.13 3.27 -10.91
N LEU A 533 -10.15 4.09 -10.68
CA LEU A 533 -10.59 5.10 -11.62
C LEU A 533 -11.13 6.35 -10.91
N ALA A 534 -11.09 7.47 -11.61
CA ALA A 534 -11.67 8.73 -11.18
C ALA A 534 -12.47 9.34 -12.33
N VAL A 535 -13.58 10.00 -12.00
CA VAL A 535 -14.38 10.75 -12.97
C VAL A 535 -14.14 12.24 -12.75
N HIS A 536 -13.86 12.96 -13.82
CA HIS A 536 -13.78 14.42 -13.77
C HIS A 536 -15.13 15.02 -13.36
N PRO A 537 -15.21 16.10 -12.55
CA PRO A 537 -16.47 16.60 -12.00
C PRO A 537 -17.56 16.99 -13.01
N SER A 538 -17.21 17.33 -14.26
CA SER A 538 -18.20 17.54 -15.34
C SER A 538 -18.73 16.25 -15.96
N GLY A 539 -18.18 15.08 -15.61
CA GLY A 539 -18.58 13.77 -16.13
C GLY A 539 -18.10 13.49 -17.55
N ASP A 540 -17.18 14.30 -18.07
CA ASP A 540 -16.70 14.28 -19.45
C ASP A 540 -15.48 13.40 -19.68
N ASN A 541 -14.66 13.20 -18.66
CA ASN A 541 -13.45 12.41 -18.74
C ASN A 541 -13.36 11.42 -17.57
N ILE A 542 -12.90 10.21 -17.87
CA ILE A 542 -12.63 9.17 -16.89
C ILE A 542 -11.15 8.87 -16.93
N TYR A 543 -10.49 8.96 -15.79
CA TYR A 543 -9.08 8.59 -15.63
C TYR A 543 -8.99 7.22 -14.98
N ILE A 544 -8.10 6.36 -15.47
CA ILE A 544 -7.97 4.96 -15.07
C ILE A 544 -6.51 4.72 -14.70
N ALA A 545 -6.27 4.24 -13.49
CA ALA A 545 -4.96 3.75 -13.08
C ALA A 545 -4.77 2.34 -13.63
N ASP A 546 -4.07 2.23 -14.76
CA ASP A 546 -3.89 0.99 -15.51
C ASP A 546 -2.63 0.27 -15.00
N THR A 547 -2.80 -0.44 -13.89
CA THR A 547 -1.75 -0.79 -12.94
C THR A 547 -0.61 -1.59 -13.58
N ASN A 548 -0.90 -2.69 -14.27
CA ASN A 548 0.15 -3.53 -14.87
C ASN A 548 0.74 -2.94 -16.16
N ASN A 549 0.13 -1.89 -16.68
CA ASN A 549 0.66 -1.13 -17.81
C ASN A 549 1.48 0.08 -17.36
N HIS A 550 1.64 0.30 -16.06
CA HIS A 550 2.49 1.36 -15.50
C HIS A 550 2.11 2.77 -15.98
N CYS A 551 0.83 3.02 -16.26
CA CYS A 551 0.36 4.29 -16.82
C CYS A 551 -1.03 4.70 -16.34
N ILE A 552 -1.42 5.94 -16.69
CA ILE A 552 -2.79 6.43 -16.52
C ILE A 552 -3.44 6.48 -17.89
N LYS A 553 -4.58 5.82 -18.06
CA LYS A 553 -5.41 5.94 -19.26
C LYS A 553 -6.52 6.96 -19.01
N GLN A 554 -7.02 7.57 -20.08
CA GLN A 554 -8.17 8.47 -20.04
C GLN A 554 -9.18 8.13 -21.14
N LEU A 555 -10.47 8.30 -20.82
CA LEU A 555 -11.59 8.12 -21.73
C LEU A 555 -12.44 9.38 -21.76
N ASN A 556 -12.44 10.08 -22.90
CA ASN A 556 -13.35 11.18 -23.14
C ASN A 556 -14.73 10.64 -23.51
N MET A 557 -15.73 10.91 -22.68
CA MET A 557 -17.09 10.39 -22.81
C MET A 557 -17.92 11.07 -23.90
N TYR A 558 -17.52 12.24 -24.40
CA TYR A 558 -18.26 12.94 -25.46
C TYR A 558 -17.90 12.42 -26.85
N ILE A 559 -16.60 12.23 -27.09
CA ILE A 559 -16.08 11.78 -28.39
C ILE A 559 -15.70 10.30 -28.38
N MET A 560 -15.82 9.62 -27.23
CA MET A 560 -15.44 8.21 -27.03
C MET A 560 -14.00 7.95 -27.44
N GLU A 561 -13.10 8.86 -27.08
CA GLU A 561 -11.67 8.75 -27.35
C GLU A 561 -10.94 8.18 -26.13
N PHE A 562 -10.25 7.07 -26.33
CA PHE A 562 -9.41 6.43 -25.33
C PHE A 562 -7.93 6.69 -25.63
N SER A 563 -7.21 7.24 -24.66
CA SER A 563 -5.80 7.57 -24.82
C SER A 563 -5.03 7.33 -23.52
N GLU A 564 -3.71 7.37 -23.61
CA GLU A 564 -2.87 7.53 -22.42
C GLU A 564 -2.84 9.00 -21.97
N LEU A 565 -2.85 9.24 -20.67
CA LEU A 565 -2.56 10.54 -20.06
C LEU A 565 -1.07 10.55 -19.69
N PRO A 566 -0.23 11.36 -20.35
CA PRO A 566 1.19 11.40 -20.03
C PRO A 566 1.39 12.00 -18.63
N VAL A 567 2.16 11.34 -17.78
CA VAL A 567 2.62 11.93 -16.50
C VAL A 567 4.01 12.50 -16.72
N ILE A 568 4.14 13.83 -16.63
CA ILE A 568 5.34 14.55 -17.06
C ILE A 568 5.97 15.27 -15.86
N PHE A 569 7.21 14.93 -15.53
CA PHE A 569 8.00 15.65 -14.53
C PHE A 569 8.65 16.90 -15.16
N PRO A 570 8.39 18.12 -14.65
CA PRO A 570 9.02 19.33 -15.15
C PRO A 570 10.55 19.26 -15.09
N GLY A 571 11.24 19.52 -16.20
CA GLY A 571 12.71 19.44 -16.31
C GLY A 571 13.22 18.32 -17.23
N GLU A 572 12.34 17.39 -17.65
CA GLU A 572 12.66 16.38 -18.66
C GLU A 572 12.63 17.01 -20.08
N ASN A 573 13.73 17.66 -20.48
CA ASN A 573 13.98 17.86 -21.91
C ASN A 573 14.40 16.53 -22.53
N LYS A 574 13.73 16.15 -23.63
CA LYS A 574 13.99 15.00 -24.51
C LYS A 574 15.47 14.60 -24.53
N VAL A 575 15.80 13.45 -23.93
CA VAL A 575 17.03 12.74 -24.22
C VAL A 575 16.71 11.70 -25.28
N ASP A 576 17.34 11.83 -26.44
CA ASP A 576 17.32 10.81 -27.49
C ASP A 576 17.75 9.45 -26.91
N VAL A 577 17.03 8.41 -27.32
CA VAL A 577 17.22 7.01 -26.93
C VAL A 577 18.61 6.52 -27.37
N THR A 578 19.67 6.79 -26.62
CA THR A 578 20.94 6.05 -26.75
C THR A 578 21.86 6.01 -25.53
N ASP A 579 21.63 6.74 -24.42
CA ASP A 579 22.56 6.69 -23.27
C ASP A 579 21.94 6.16 -21.97
N ASN A 580 22.41 4.96 -21.60
CA ASN A 580 22.08 4.21 -20.39
C ASN A 580 22.84 4.75 -19.17
N THR A 581 22.41 5.90 -18.65
CA THR A 581 22.75 6.31 -17.29
C THR A 581 21.46 6.57 -16.52
N LYS A 582 21.28 5.85 -15.41
CA LYS A 582 20.14 5.94 -14.48
C LYS A 582 19.64 7.39 -14.35
N SER A 583 18.56 7.72 -15.04
CA SER A 583 17.86 8.98 -14.85
C SER A 583 17.09 8.88 -13.54
N ASP A 584 17.65 9.45 -12.48
CA ASP A 584 16.87 9.76 -11.29
C ASP A 584 15.80 10.79 -11.72
N ASN A 585 14.55 10.33 -11.90
CA ASN A 585 13.39 11.19 -12.07
C ASN A 585 13.44 12.23 -10.95
N GLN A 586 13.83 13.47 -11.27
CA GLN A 586 14.05 14.51 -10.28
C GLN A 586 12.77 14.71 -9.50
N MET A 587 12.79 14.35 -8.21
CA MET A 587 11.74 14.67 -7.28
C MET A 587 11.54 16.20 -7.31
N VAL A 588 10.35 16.64 -7.74
CA VAL A 588 9.90 18.03 -7.54
C VAL A 588 9.56 18.19 -6.06
N CYS A 589 10.60 18.22 -5.23
CA CYS A 589 10.50 18.29 -3.79
C CYS A 589 11.63 19.19 -3.27
N PRO A 590 11.44 19.92 -2.16
CA PRO A 590 12.47 20.80 -1.62
C PRO A 590 13.78 20.04 -1.40
N GLN A 591 14.90 20.62 -1.82
CA GLN A 591 16.23 20.03 -1.61
C GLN A 591 16.50 19.95 -0.10
N LYS A 592 16.67 18.71 0.42
CA LYS A 592 16.96 18.46 1.84
C LYS A 592 18.46 18.58 2.11
N LEU A 593 18.82 19.38 3.10
CA LEU A 593 20.21 19.61 3.54
C LEU A 593 20.30 19.30 5.03
N VAL A 594 21.05 18.27 5.40
CA VAL A 594 21.32 17.93 6.81
C VAL A 594 22.59 18.63 7.22
N LEU A 595 22.53 19.42 8.29
CA LEU A 595 23.66 20.18 8.83
C LEU A 595 24.38 19.39 9.92
N ASP A 596 25.62 19.78 10.21
CA ASP A 596 26.39 19.20 11.31
C ASP A 596 25.68 19.46 12.66
N PRO A 597 25.65 18.48 13.60
CA PRO A 597 25.01 18.65 14.89
C PRO A 597 25.57 19.84 15.67
N VAL A 598 24.67 20.60 16.31
CA VAL A 598 25.05 21.72 17.18
C VAL A 598 24.69 21.38 18.62
N THR A 599 25.66 21.47 19.51
CA THR A 599 25.44 21.29 20.94
C THR A 599 24.86 22.56 21.53
N VAL A 600 23.75 22.44 22.25
CA VAL A 600 23.07 23.55 22.92
C VAL A 600 22.73 23.21 24.37
N ARG A 601 22.63 24.24 25.22
CA ARG A 601 22.25 24.07 26.63
C ARG A 601 20.94 24.81 26.93
N PRO A 602 20.12 24.29 27.87
CA PRO A 602 18.93 25.00 28.34
C PRO A 602 19.25 26.44 28.77
N GLY A 603 18.49 27.41 28.24
CA GLY A 603 18.66 28.84 28.51
C GLY A 603 19.57 29.59 27.54
N GLU A 604 20.30 28.90 26.66
CA GLU A 604 21.09 29.54 25.59
C GLU A 604 20.19 30.10 24.48
N ARG A 605 20.75 31.00 23.67
CA ARG A 605 20.09 31.57 22.50
C ARG A 605 20.65 30.95 21.23
N LEU A 606 19.78 30.34 20.44
CA LEU A 606 20.12 29.79 19.13
C LEU A 606 19.64 30.74 18.04
N ASN A 607 20.57 31.35 17.31
CA ASN A 607 20.28 32.23 16.18
C ASN A 607 20.25 31.41 14.89
N VAL A 608 19.11 31.39 14.19
CA VAL A 608 18.98 30.73 12.89
C VAL A 608 19.24 31.76 11.79
N GLN A 609 20.27 31.52 10.98
CA GLN A 609 20.74 32.44 9.95
C GLN A 609 20.80 31.75 8.59
N LEU A 610 20.20 32.37 7.58
CA LEU A 610 20.25 31.94 6.19
C LEU A 610 21.51 32.50 5.52
N ASP A 611 22.28 31.63 4.86
CA ASP A 611 23.45 32.03 4.09
C ASP A 611 23.51 31.27 2.77
N ILE A 612 22.64 31.67 1.84
CA ILE A 612 22.49 31.06 0.52
C ILE A 612 23.26 31.88 -0.51
N SER A 613 24.12 31.19 -1.25
CA SER A 613 24.84 31.73 -2.41
C SER A 613 24.07 31.43 -3.69
N LEU A 614 24.08 32.36 -4.64
CA LEU A 614 23.48 32.18 -5.96
C LEU A 614 24.57 31.86 -6.99
N VAL A 615 24.30 30.91 -7.87
CA VAL A 615 25.20 30.46 -8.95
C VAL A 615 24.61 30.85 -10.30
N ASP A 616 25.44 30.98 -11.34
CA ASP A 616 25.00 31.11 -12.75
C ASP A 616 24.17 32.35 -13.14
N GLY A 617 24.46 33.53 -12.57
CA GLY A 617 23.85 34.79 -13.01
C GLY A 617 22.35 34.93 -12.67
N CYS A 618 21.81 34.04 -11.84
CA CYS A 618 20.45 34.18 -11.28
C CYS A 618 20.41 35.25 -10.18
N TYR A 619 19.24 35.84 -9.97
CA TYR A 619 19.03 36.83 -8.93
C TYR A 619 17.78 36.54 -8.08
N PHE A 620 17.88 36.95 -6.82
CA PHE A 620 16.82 36.85 -5.83
C PHE A 620 15.72 37.87 -6.12
N ASN A 621 14.49 37.41 -6.35
CA ASN A 621 13.36 38.30 -6.63
C ASN A 621 12.75 38.83 -5.33
N LYS A 622 13.12 40.06 -4.94
CA LYS A 622 12.62 40.71 -3.72
C LYS A 622 11.15 41.12 -3.76
N GLU A 623 10.56 41.22 -4.96
CA GLU A 623 9.15 41.61 -5.14
C GLU A 623 8.21 40.39 -5.06
N ALA A 624 8.76 39.18 -5.07
CA ALA A 624 8.03 37.92 -4.91
C ALA A 624 8.00 37.46 -3.44
N PRO A 625 6.99 36.69 -3.02
CA PRO A 625 6.80 36.30 -1.62
C PRO A 625 7.77 35.18 -1.20
N ASN A 626 9.02 35.53 -0.92
CA ASN A 626 10.01 34.61 -0.37
C ASN A 626 9.78 34.39 1.12
N LYS A 627 9.66 33.13 1.55
CA LYS A 627 9.22 32.79 2.91
C LYS A 627 10.10 31.73 3.54
N TRP A 628 10.19 31.77 4.85
CA TRP A 628 10.75 30.70 5.65
C TRP A 628 9.77 30.27 6.74
N ALA A 629 9.90 29.02 7.16
CA ALA A 629 9.15 28.46 8.27
C ALA A 629 10.00 27.44 9.03
N LEU A 630 9.72 27.29 10.31
CA LEU A 630 10.54 26.55 11.26
C LEU A 630 9.66 25.59 12.05
N TYR A 631 10.09 24.33 12.14
CA TYR A 631 9.32 23.26 12.77
C TYR A 631 10.22 22.31 13.54
N THR A 632 9.64 21.60 14.49
CA THR A 632 10.32 20.57 15.28
C THR A 632 9.30 19.56 15.83
N GLU A 633 9.72 18.30 15.96
CA GLU A 633 8.92 17.25 16.58
C GLU A 633 8.93 17.34 18.11
N ASP A 634 9.93 18.00 18.70
CA ASP A 634 10.04 18.19 20.15
C ASP A 634 8.99 19.19 20.67
N ALA A 635 8.26 18.80 21.71
CA ALA A 635 7.16 19.59 22.25
C ALA A 635 7.65 20.87 22.96
N ALA A 636 8.78 20.81 23.67
CA ALA A 636 9.31 21.95 24.41
C ALA A 636 9.88 23.00 23.45
N LEU A 637 10.65 22.56 22.45
CA LEU A 637 11.21 23.42 21.41
C LEU A 637 10.11 24.01 20.53
N ARG A 638 9.04 23.25 20.25
CA ARG A 638 7.86 23.77 19.55
C ARG A 638 7.21 24.94 20.28
N GLN A 639 7.11 24.88 21.61
CA GLN A 639 6.62 26.00 22.41
C GLN A 639 7.60 27.19 22.36
N ALA A 640 8.91 26.94 22.36
CA ALA A 640 9.92 27.99 22.29
C ALA A 640 9.90 28.77 20.97
N ILE A 641 9.57 28.11 19.84
CA ILE A 641 9.51 28.76 18.52
C ILE A 641 8.14 29.37 18.20
N SER A 642 7.10 29.12 19.00
CA SER A 642 5.72 29.50 18.66
C SER A 642 5.50 31.01 18.51
N MET A 643 6.37 31.84 19.10
CA MET A 643 6.29 33.30 18.97
C MET A 643 6.79 33.83 17.62
N LYS A 644 7.69 33.09 16.95
CA LYS A 644 8.22 33.46 15.62
C LYS A 644 8.80 32.23 14.92
N ASN A 645 7.91 31.43 14.32
CA ASN A 645 8.24 30.20 13.59
C ASN A 645 8.12 30.34 12.07
N SER A 646 7.83 31.53 11.55
CA SER A 646 7.81 31.80 10.11
C SER A 646 8.06 33.28 9.83
N GLY A 647 8.42 33.61 8.61
CA GLY A 647 8.55 35.00 8.16
C GLY A 647 8.91 35.12 6.69
N GLU A 648 9.14 36.36 6.27
CA GLU A 648 9.64 36.66 4.93
C GLU A 648 11.17 36.63 4.89
N ILE A 649 11.71 36.29 3.73
CA ILE A 649 13.15 36.33 3.45
C ILE A 649 13.40 37.60 2.65
N GLU A 650 14.15 38.56 3.20
CA GLU A 650 14.50 39.82 2.51
C GLU A 650 15.88 39.77 1.84
N SER A 651 16.74 38.88 2.31
CA SER A 651 18.10 38.65 1.82
C SER A 651 18.46 37.18 1.94
N LEU A 652 19.23 36.68 0.98
CA LEU A 652 19.74 35.31 0.98
C LEU A 652 21.08 35.16 1.72
N ALA A 653 21.90 36.23 1.76
CA ALA A 653 23.20 36.20 2.41
C ALA A 653 23.12 36.74 3.83
N SER A 654 23.64 35.96 4.78
CA SER A 654 23.74 36.31 6.20
C SER A 654 22.45 36.85 6.86
N SER A 655 21.28 36.40 6.42
CA SER A 655 19.99 36.89 6.90
C SER A 655 19.55 36.17 8.18
N LYS A 656 19.31 36.92 9.25
CA LYS A 656 18.85 36.36 10.52
C LYS A 656 17.34 36.12 10.47
N LEU A 657 16.91 34.86 10.50
CA LEU A 657 15.51 34.47 10.45
C LEU A 657 14.83 34.68 11.81
N CYS A 658 15.37 34.04 12.85
CA CYS A 658 14.88 34.13 14.22
C CYS A 658 15.95 33.83 15.28
N THR A 659 15.62 34.15 16.54
CA THR A 659 16.36 33.71 17.73
C THR A 659 15.45 32.79 18.53
N ILE A 660 15.94 31.62 18.90
CA ILE A 660 15.22 30.63 19.71
C ILE A 660 15.86 30.61 21.09
N HIS A 661 15.02 30.69 22.11
CA HIS A 661 15.45 30.46 23.49
C HIS A 661 15.34 28.97 23.79
N VAL A 662 16.48 28.29 24.00
CA VAL A 662 16.49 26.84 24.24
C VAL A 662 15.74 26.54 25.53
N PRO A 663 14.65 25.75 25.48
CA PRO A 663 13.79 25.52 26.64
C PRO A 663 14.47 24.62 27.68
N GLN A 664 13.85 24.50 28.85
CA GLN A 664 14.32 23.59 29.88
C GLN A 664 14.00 22.14 29.50
N TYR A 665 14.98 21.24 29.71
CA TYR A 665 14.85 19.80 29.49
C TYR A 665 15.15 19.05 30.78
N ASN A 666 14.54 17.88 30.96
CA ASN A 666 14.73 17.04 32.16
C ASN A 666 15.88 16.02 32.03
N LYS A 667 16.33 15.76 30.81
CA LYS A 667 17.48 14.90 30.49
C LYS A 667 18.14 15.37 29.20
N SER A 668 19.42 15.05 29.02
CA SER A 668 20.08 15.24 27.74
C SER A 668 19.40 14.42 26.64
N CYS A 669 19.26 15.02 25.47
CA CYS A 669 18.57 14.43 24.32
C CYS A 669 19.05 15.06 23.01
N ALA A 670 18.85 14.33 21.92
CA ALA A 670 18.98 14.89 20.57
C ALA A 670 17.59 15.30 20.08
N VAL A 671 17.48 16.51 19.53
CA VAL A 671 16.25 17.03 18.92
C VAL A 671 16.56 17.61 17.56
N GLU A 672 15.60 17.62 16.66
CA GLU A 672 15.78 18.18 15.32
C GLU A 672 15.01 19.49 15.15
N LEU A 673 15.69 20.45 14.53
CA LEU A 673 15.10 21.71 14.12
C LEU A 673 15.10 21.77 12.58
N VAL A 674 13.91 21.90 11.99
CA VAL A 674 13.72 21.91 10.55
C VAL A 674 13.37 23.31 10.08
N THR A 675 14.19 23.89 9.20
CA THR A 675 13.89 25.18 8.55
C THR A 675 13.58 24.96 7.09
N GLU A 676 12.40 25.36 6.65
CA GLU A 676 11.98 25.36 5.26
C GLU A 676 12.09 26.78 4.69
N CYS A 677 12.55 26.89 3.46
CA CYS A 677 12.65 28.15 2.73
C CYS A 677 12.03 27.99 1.34
N SER A 678 11.13 28.88 0.95
CA SER A 678 10.59 29.02 -0.40
C SER A 678 11.15 30.29 -1.03
N ILE A 679 11.97 30.14 -2.07
CA ILE A 679 12.76 31.22 -2.66
C ILE A 679 12.44 31.32 -4.16
N PHE A 680 12.00 32.50 -4.59
CA PHE A 680 11.81 32.85 -5.99
C PHE A 680 13.13 33.34 -6.58
N LEU A 681 13.64 32.60 -7.54
CA LEU A 681 14.83 32.95 -8.31
C LEU A 681 14.42 33.26 -9.73
N CYS A 682 14.95 34.34 -10.29
CA CYS A 682 14.81 34.64 -11.71
C CYS A 682 16.16 34.50 -12.40
N ASP A 683 16.13 34.07 -13.65
CA ASP A 683 17.29 34.10 -14.53
C ASP A 683 17.34 35.40 -15.35
N GLY A 684 18.45 35.63 -16.05
CA GLY A 684 18.62 36.81 -16.93
C GLY A 684 17.73 36.83 -18.17
N SER A 685 16.76 35.91 -18.30
CA SER A 685 15.80 35.83 -19.41
C SER A 685 14.35 36.12 -18.98
N ASP A 686 14.16 36.73 -17.80
CA ASP A 686 12.86 37.04 -17.16
C ASP A 686 12.01 35.80 -16.81
N SER A 687 12.59 34.60 -16.80
CA SER A 687 11.95 33.39 -16.29
C SER A 687 12.23 33.25 -14.80
N CYS A 688 11.18 33.02 -13.99
CA CYS A 688 11.30 32.85 -12.55
C CYS A 688 10.82 31.46 -12.10
N VAL A 689 11.62 30.82 -11.23
CA VAL A 689 11.35 29.51 -10.64
C VAL A 689 11.30 29.60 -9.12
N VAL A 690 10.46 28.78 -8.49
CA VAL A 690 10.46 28.60 -7.04
C VAL A 690 11.41 27.46 -6.69
N LYS A 691 12.37 27.74 -5.82
CA LYS A 691 13.21 26.74 -5.17
C LYS A 691 12.76 26.60 -3.73
N SER A 692 12.39 25.39 -3.36
CA SER A 692 12.15 25.04 -1.97
C SER A 692 13.39 24.35 -1.40
N LEU A 693 13.81 24.76 -0.20
CA LEU A 693 14.92 24.17 0.55
C LEU A 693 14.43 23.74 1.92
N VAL A 694 14.91 22.60 2.40
CA VAL A 694 14.64 22.11 3.75
C VAL A 694 15.97 21.83 4.43
N PHE A 695 16.29 22.61 5.45
CA PHE A 695 17.44 22.40 6.31
C PHE A 695 17.03 21.62 7.55
N VAL A 696 17.71 20.52 7.83
CA VAL A 696 17.57 19.77 9.09
C VAL A 696 18.81 20.03 9.92
N GLN A 697 18.61 20.66 11.08
CA GLN A 697 19.65 20.94 12.06
C GLN A 697 19.47 20.01 13.27
N PRO A 698 20.33 19.00 13.44
CA PRO A 698 20.40 18.23 14.67
C PRO A 698 20.91 19.11 15.82
N LEU A 699 20.25 19.04 16.98
CA LEU A 699 20.61 19.74 18.19
C LEU A 699 20.85 18.74 19.32
N ASP A 700 22.07 18.71 19.86
CA ASP A 700 22.43 17.91 21.02
C ASP A 700 22.24 18.74 22.29
N VAL A 701 21.15 18.50 23.01
CA VAL A 701 20.82 19.23 24.23
C VAL A 701 21.58 18.62 25.42
N LEU A 702 22.57 19.35 25.93
CA LEU A 702 23.37 18.95 27.08
C LEU A 702 22.93 19.68 28.36
N ILE A 703 22.62 18.91 29.41
CA ILE A 703 22.31 19.45 30.73
C ILE A 703 23.57 19.39 31.59
N THR A 704 24.07 20.55 32.01
CA THR A 704 25.22 20.70 32.91
C THR A 704 24.87 21.67 34.04
N GLU A 705 25.51 21.55 35.20
CA GLU A 705 25.24 22.43 36.38
C GLU A 705 25.70 23.89 36.18
N GLU A 706 26.44 24.20 35.10
CA GLU A 706 26.89 25.55 34.78
C GLU A 706 25.82 26.36 34.02
N LYS A 707 25.38 27.49 34.59
CA LYS A 707 24.57 28.49 33.87
C LYS A 707 25.44 29.25 32.86
N SER A 708 25.18 29.01 31.58
CA SER A 708 25.81 29.68 30.44
C SER A 708 24.78 30.55 29.72
N ALA A 709 25.07 31.84 29.55
CA ALA A 709 24.30 32.75 28.68
C ALA A 709 25.02 32.91 27.33
N ARG A 710 25.36 31.78 26.69
CA ARG A 710 26.01 31.77 25.37
C ARG A 710 24.97 31.94 24.25
N GLU A 711 25.43 32.52 23.16
CA GLU A 711 24.69 32.59 21.90
C GLU A 711 25.36 31.64 20.90
N GLU A 712 24.59 30.73 20.34
CA GLU A 712 25.03 29.83 19.27
C GLU A 712 24.36 30.25 17.95
N VAL A 713 25.04 29.99 16.83
CA VAL A 713 24.54 30.35 15.49
C VAL A 713 24.47 29.11 14.61
N VAL A 714 23.26 28.83 14.11
CA VAL A 714 23.00 27.83 13.08
C VAL A 714 22.99 28.53 11.74
N LYS A 715 23.95 28.20 10.87
CA LYS A 715 24.02 28.74 9.51
C LYS A 715 23.44 27.75 8.53
N LEU A 716 22.37 28.14 7.87
CA LEU A 716 21.70 27.41 6.81
C LEU A 716 22.39 27.74 5.48
N VAL A 717 23.40 26.94 5.12
CA VAL A 717 24.28 27.22 3.98
C VAL A 717 23.90 26.36 2.77
N CYS A 718 23.72 26.99 1.61
CA CYS A 718 23.49 26.29 0.34
C CYS A 718 23.95 27.15 -0.86
N SER A 719 24.12 26.53 -2.01
CA SER A 719 24.28 27.20 -3.30
C SER A 719 23.09 26.86 -4.20
N LEU A 720 22.40 27.89 -4.71
CA LEU A 720 21.21 27.74 -5.57
C LEU A 720 21.48 28.23 -6.99
N SER A 721 20.96 27.51 -7.98
CA SER A 721 20.89 27.95 -9.38
C SER A 721 19.43 28.02 -9.84
N ALA A 722 19.12 28.95 -10.73
CA ALA A 722 17.81 29.01 -11.40
C ALA A 722 17.64 27.89 -12.45
N LYS A 723 18.75 27.27 -12.89
CA LYS A 723 18.74 26.14 -13.83
C LYS A 723 18.45 24.84 -13.08
N SER A 724 17.68 23.94 -13.68
CA SER A 724 17.49 22.57 -13.18
C SER A 724 18.75 21.76 -13.47
N ASN A 725 19.62 21.62 -12.46
CA ASN A 725 20.64 20.58 -12.44
C ASN A 725 20.26 19.54 -11.41
#